data_AF-A0A7W7GTU1-F1
#
_entry.id   AF-A0A7W7GTU1-F1
#
_cell.length_a   1.000
_cell.length_b   1.000
_cell.length_c   1.000
_cell.angle_alpha   90.00
_cell.angle_beta   90.00
_cell.angle_gamma   90.00
#
_symmetry.space_group_name_H-M   'P 1'
#
loop_
_entity.id
_entity.type
_entity.pdbx_description
1 polymer ?
#
loop_
_entity_poly.entity_id
_entity_poly.type
_entity_poly.pdbx_seq_one_letter_code
_entity_poly.pdbx_strand_id
1 'polypeptide(L)'
;MSGLGSPALAAEASSAALTTRTGSAALAAGSGSVAADGAVVVPAAERAVPRATQVLNAGATGFLWIQEGDDRLFWTEYATGVTTALPQRLSATVKYDVYNGYFSFLEQSFQTFRVADTHTDTVALYYPAPAPHVALTAKGQTRTVEIPAGQEYQRVFGETVVTTDAAGVWHLLRDGADTAVTGLPDGATDFSVEDADAADFILRYRSDEKTQFSIVNVATGAATRLPDRYDGSADDWEVSGFRLTPDSLLRLRTGRSSLDVYRRSDLSAPVRTVDNGSMAVYDNVLGLTGSTLLAVEPVHASSGDHRGRELWALPVDDPDASLTLVMNPAAGEITQLPDGSVLVAGAEKYLAEGDLDWGFYRIAQGPGATVTRTRVAEIAPAPARVYGLALGSGILTRATSGSYYHPGDQYGTYQSTWLATSGARDIVKSTVDGYVNGRDGNCSTDDGPRCVRMFADGTGFHGRTEGDYSNKTVLLANGSTAGGPSVDTKLSSPQLTDLSGRWGVVRSGTGGSPYLVDFSAATSTRQNATATAVWGSLVWNATETGQVTANNAETFTTRDDCAPAELQAVGRYVYYACSSSGGVYDRVTKGITPAPTGNVQLGDGFLAQSTDADGLKLVDLAGGAERVLVPAAELPMFSRPGYDWAVDRFGGGVAYVDATERVHVLDTGIRAGALTAIDSVLVEGRATWWLSKPAGSWQLTLRNAAGATVRTLSGSEARGSIAASWTDAGVAGWTLTAQPADGQGAALSLSGGTPPPAPANPPVKATKAPAISGTVAVGTTLRAATGSWTPAPTGYAYRWTANGVTIKGATSAYLPITAALLGKRLSVTVTASRAGHPSGTASSALTPAVAKGKAPRATTRPKITGTAKAGRKVTVSAGAWSPRADSYRYQWRVNGKLVGTGKTLKLTKSMRGKKLTVTVIARRAGHLDGRSTSKTVTVKR
;
A
#
# COMPACT_ATOMS: atom_id res chain seq x y z
N MET A 1 -16.37 53.76 33.33
CA MET A 1 -17.58 54.41 33.85
C MET A 1 -18.75 53.52 33.45
N SER A 2 -19.12 52.58 34.33
CA SER A 2 -20.33 52.67 35.18
C SER A 2 -21.59 52.50 34.33
N GLY A 3 -22.44 51.48 34.45
CA GLY A 3 -22.60 50.45 35.47
C GLY A 3 -24.08 50.04 35.46
N LEU A 4 -24.34 48.88 36.05
CA LEU A 4 -25.61 48.47 36.67
C LEU A 4 -26.76 48.04 35.72
N GLY A 5 -27.27 46.84 36.05
CA GLY A 5 -28.33 46.17 35.34
C GLY A 5 -29.69 46.19 36.04
N SER A 6 -30.62 45.50 35.37
CA SER A 6 -31.90 44.95 35.86
C SER A 6 -32.99 45.98 36.24
N PRO A 7 -34.30 45.67 36.12
CA PRO A 7 -34.89 44.33 36.27
C PRO A 7 -35.98 43.91 35.25
N ALA A 8 -36.39 42.65 35.43
CA ALA A 8 -37.45 41.90 34.78
C ALA A 8 -38.87 42.45 34.99
N LEU A 9 -39.81 42.17 34.07
CA LEU A 9 -40.85 41.13 34.23
C LEU A 9 -41.93 41.17 33.13
N ALA A 10 -42.48 39.98 32.89
CA ALA A 10 -43.83 39.65 32.40
C ALA A 10 -44.10 39.61 30.88
N ALA A 11 -44.24 38.37 30.37
CA ALA A 11 -45.48 37.93 29.71
C ALA A 11 -45.53 36.38 29.65
N GLU A 12 -46.42 35.81 30.48
CA GLU A 12 -47.01 34.47 30.35
C GLU A 12 -47.78 34.38 29.01
N ALA A 13 -47.54 33.36 28.17
CA ALA A 13 -48.02 31.97 28.21
C ALA A 13 -49.39 31.77 27.55
N SER A 14 -49.37 31.04 26.43
CA SER A 14 -50.25 29.91 26.04
C SER A 14 -50.37 29.85 24.51
N SER A 15 -50.49 28.72 23.81
CA SER A 15 -50.30 27.29 24.07
C SER A 15 -50.57 26.65 22.70
N ALA A 16 -49.61 25.93 22.10
CA ALA A 16 -49.89 24.97 21.04
C ALA A 16 -48.83 23.87 21.08
N ALA A 17 -49.25 22.68 21.49
CA ALA A 17 -48.40 21.52 21.69
C ALA A 17 -48.00 20.89 20.34
N LEU A 18 -46.69 20.77 20.10
CA LEU A 18 -46.11 19.84 19.15
C LEU A 18 -45.19 18.91 19.95
N THR A 19 -45.59 17.65 20.10
CA THR A 19 -44.82 16.60 20.75
C THR A 19 -43.61 16.23 19.88
N THR A 20 -42.43 16.72 20.24
CA THR A 20 -41.15 16.27 19.67
C THR A 20 -40.69 14.98 20.36
N ARG A 21 -40.63 13.90 19.58
CA ARG A 21 -39.92 12.66 19.90
C ARG A 21 -38.42 12.96 20.03
N THR A 22 -37.88 12.65 21.20
CA THR A 22 -36.45 12.44 21.43
C THR A 22 -36.00 11.13 20.79
N GLY A 23 -34.87 11.14 20.08
CA GLY A 23 -34.15 9.92 19.73
C GLY A 23 -33.43 9.99 18.39
N SER A 24 -32.16 10.36 18.44
CA SER A 24 -31.06 9.87 17.59
C SER A 24 -29.75 10.42 18.17
N ALA A 25 -29.08 9.61 18.99
CA ALA A 25 -27.68 9.84 19.32
C ALA A 25 -26.87 9.44 18.08
N ALA A 26 -26.59 10.42 17.22
CA ALA A 26 -25.52 10.30 16.24
C ALA A 26 -24.21 10.12 17.02
N LEU A 27 -23.44 9.09 16.67
CA LEU A 27 -22.03 8.98 17.04
C LEU A 27 -21.30 10.17 16.40
N ALA A 28 -21.26 11.28 17.15
CA ALA A 28 -20.41 12.40 16.84
C ALA A 28 -18.94 11.95 16.97
N ALA A 29 -18.14 12.28 15.95
CA ALA A 29 -16.69 12.27 16.05
C ALA A 29 -16.26 12.79 17.42
N GLY A 30 -15.57 11.95 18.18
CA GLY A 30 -15.26 12.19 19.58
C GLY A 30 -14.58 13.54 19.77
N SER A 31 -15.32 14.50 20.33
CA SER A 31 -14.76 15.70 20.92
C SER A 31 -13.81 15.27 22.03
N GLY A 32 -12.53 15.60 21.88
CA GLY A 32 -11.46 15.25 22.81
C GLY A 32 -11.82 15.64 24.23
N SER A 33 -12.00 14.65 25.09
CA SER A 33 -12.08 14.86 26.53
C SER A 33 -10.67 15.17 27.03
N VAL A 34 -10.48 16.41 27.46
CA VAL A 34 -9.24 16.92 28.07
C VAL A 34 -8.87 16.03 29.26
N ALA A 35 -7.79 15.26 29.11
CA ALA A 35 -7.11 14.56 30.20
C ALA A 35 -5.82 15.31 30.52
N ALA A 36 -5.64 15.66 31.80
CA ALA A 36 -4.49 16.34 32.43
C ALA A 36 -3.96 17.59 31.68
N ASP A 37 -4.43 18.77 32.11
CA ASP A 37 -3.93 20.13 31.80
C ASP A 37 -3.02 20.26 30.56
N GLY A 38 -3.63 20.40 29.37
CA GLY A 38 -2.96 20.88 28.17
C GLY A 38 -2.45 19.82 27.17
N ALA A 39 -2.67 18.53 27.42
CA ALA A 39 -2.34 17.47 26.48
C ALA A 39 -3.32 17.36 25.29
N VAL A 40 -2.81 17.02 24.11
CA VAL A 40 -3.61 16.74 22.91
C VAL A 40 -3.56 15.25 22.63
N VAL A 41 -4.73 14.62 22.54
CA VAL A 41 -4.84 13.19 22.25
C VAL A 41 -5.19 12.99 20.78
N VAL A 42 -4.24 12.48 20.01
CA VAL A 42 -4.47 12.01 18.65
C VAL A 42 -5.01 10.58 18.73
N PRO A 43 -6.21 10.29 18.19
CA PRO A 43 -6.79 8.95 18.19
C PRO A 43 -5.86 7.92 17.56
N ALA A 44 -6.03 6.65 17.93
CA ALA A 44 -5.31 5.55 17.27
C ALA A 44 -5.55 5.60 15.75
N ALA A 45 -4.52 5.26 14.99
CA ALA A 45 -4.65 5.12 13.54
C ALA A 45 -5.62 4.00 13.19
N GLU A 46 -6.29 4.11 12.06
CA GLU A 46 -7.09 3.00 11.52
C GLU A 46 -6.16 1.99 10.85
N ARG A 47 -6.40 0.70 11.14
CA ARG A 47 -5.68 -0.39 10.48
C ARG A 47 -6.19 -0.55 9.06
N ALA A 48 -5.25 -0.70 8.11
CA ALA A 48 -5.59 -0.84 6.70
C ALA A 48 -6.51 -2.04 6.43
N VAL A 49 -6.22 -3.20 7.03
CA VAL A 49 -7.15 -4.35 7.03
C VAL A 49 -8.32 -4.05 7.99
N PRO A 50 -9.58 -4.11 7.53
CA PRO A 50 -10.76 -3.88 8.34
C PRO A 50 -10.81 -4.76 9.59
N ARG A 51 -11.59 -4.32 10.58
CA ARG A 51 -11.88 -5.15 11.75
C ARG A 51 -12.69 -6.36 11.31
N ALA A 52 -12.24 -7.56 11.68
CA ALA A 52 -13.00 -8.76 11.39
C ALA A 52 -14.24 -8.84 12.28
N THR A 53 -15.34 -9.25 11.69
CA THR A 53 -16.63 -9.47 12.35
C THR A 53 -17.14 -10.85 12.02
N GLN A 54 -17.97 -11.42 12.89
CA GLN A 54 -18.70 -12.65 12.61
C GLN A 54 -20.14 -12.49 13.06
N VAL A 55 -21.09 -12.76 12.16
CA VAL A 55 -22.51 -12.80 12.51
C VAL A 55 -22.81 -14.17 13.10
N LEU A 56 -23.37 -14.18 14.31
CA LEU A 56 -23.68 -15.40 15.04
C LEU A 56 -25.14 -15.83 14.88
N ASN A 57 -26.03 -14.86 14.66
CA ASN A 57 -27.45 -15.08 14.43
C ASN A 57 -28.08 -13.84 13.77
N ALA A 58 -29.03 -14.02 12.85
CA ALA A 58 -29.73 -12.92 12.19
C ALA A 58 -31.25 -13.16 12.14
N GLY A 59 -32.02 -12.31 12.82
CA GLY A 59 -33.47 -12.39 12.91
C GLY A 59 -34.20 -11.50 11.91
N ALA A 60 -35.47 -11.21 12.19
CA ALA A 60 -36.30 -10.32 11.37
C ALA A 60 -36.11 -8.83 11.74
N THR A 61 -35.70 -8.55 12.99
CA THR A 61 -35.56 -7.20 13.54
C THR A 61 -34.13 -6.77 13.79
N GLY A 62 -33.21 -7.72 13.92
CA GLY A 62 -31.80 -7.43 14.13
C GLY A 62 -30.91 -8.67 14.05
N PHE A 63 -29.64 -8.50 14.37
CA PHE A 63 -28.64 -9.57 14.32
C PHE A 63 -27.64 -9.47 15.48
N LEU A 64 -27.17 -10.63 15.91
CA LEU A 64 -26.15 -10.83 16.92
C LEU A 64 -24.80 -11.08 16.23
N TRP A 65 -23.75 -10.39 16.68
CA TRP A 65 -22.43 -10.53 16.10
C TRP A 65 -21.32 -10.28 17.14
N ILE A 66 -20.11 -10.69 16.77
CA ILE A 66 -18.87 -10.45 17.50
C ILE A 66 -17.85 -9.77 16.60
N GLN A 67 -16.82 -9.20 17.21
CA GLN A 67 -15.74 -8.55 16.49
C GLN A 67 -14.38 -8.85 17.12
N GLU A 68 -13.36 -8.81 16.29
CA GLU A 68 -11.96 -8.86 16.70
C GLU A 68 -11.64 -7.81 17.78
N GLY A 69 -10.85 -8.21 18.77
CA GLY A 69 -10.35 -7.33 19.82
C GLY A 69 -11.39 -6.98 20.89
N ASP A 70 -12.53 -7.66 20.90
CA ASP A 70 -13.61 -7.46 21.88
C ASP A 70 -14.04 -8.80 22.50
N ASP A 71 -14.54 -8.78 23.74
CA ASP A 71 -15.09 -9.95 24.45
C ASP A 71 -16.62 -9.88 24.58
N ARG A 72 -17.25 -8.84 24.02
CA ARG A 72 -18.68 -8.59 24.11
C ARG A 72 -19.44 -9.19 22.94
N LEU A 73 -20.72 -9.46 23.19
CA LEU A 73 -21.71 -9.79 22.15
C LEU A 73 -22.47 -8.53 21.77
N PHE A 74 -22.69 -8.31 20.47
CA PHE A 74 -23.34 -7.11 19.95
C PHE A 74 -24.65 -7.44 19.25
N TRP A 75 -25.72 -6.75 19.63
CA TRP A 75 -27.01 -6.81 18.93
C TRP A 75 -27.23 -5.53 18.13
N THR A 76 -27.47 -5.64 16.83
CA THR A 76 -27.80 -4.50 15.96
C THR A 76 -29.22 -4.61 15.44
N GLU A 77 -30.01 -3.56 15.62
CA GLU A 77 -31.37 -3.48 15.07
C GLU A 77 -31.36 -2.96 13.63
N TYR A 78 -32.07 -3.63 12.70
CA TYR A 78 -32.14 -3.19 11.29
C TYR A 78 -32.84 -1.85 11.10
N ALA A 79 -33.88 -1.57 11.90
CA ALA A 79 -34.71 -0.39 11.73
C ALA A 79 -33.98 0.91 12.12
N THR A 80 -33.09 0.83 13.10
CA THR A 80 -32.41 2.00 13.68
C THR A 80 -30.92 2.03 13.36
N GLY A 81 -30.32 0.88 13.03
CA GLY A 81 -28.87 0.71 12.91
C GLY A 81 -28.13 0.78 14.25
N VAL A 82 -28.85 0.85 15.37
CA VAL A 82 -28.25 0.97 16.71
C VAL A 82 -27.69 -0.37 17.13
N THR A 83 -26.41 -0.37 17.50
CA THR A 83 -25.72 -1.52 18.09
C THR A 83 -25.67 -1.40 19.61
N THR A 84 -26.14 -2.43 20.31
CA THR A 84 -26.11 -2.54 21.78
C THR A 84 -25.21 -3.70 22.20
N ALA A 85 -24.25 -3.45 23.08
CA ALA A 85 -23.47 -4.52 23.69
C ALA A 85 -24.33 -5.22 24.76
N LEU A 86 -24.47 -6.54 24.66
CA LEU A 86 -25.18 -7.32 25.65
C LEU A 86 -24.41 -7.36 26.98
N PRO A 87 -25.06 -7.57 28.13
CA PRO A 87 -24.38 -7.69 29.42
C PRO A 87 -23.42 -8.88 29.50
N GLN A 88 -23.69 -9.95 28.75
CA GLN A 88 -22.88 -11.16 28.73
C GLN A 88 -21.53 -10.91 28.03
N ARG A 89 -20.51 -11.65 28.48
CA ARG A 89 -19.12 -11.55 28.02
C ARG A 89 -18.61 -12.95 27.70
N LEU A 90 -17.81 -13.05 26.65
CA LEU A 90 -17.00 -14.22 26.35
C LEU A 90 -15.91 -14.36 27.44
N SER A 91 -15.38 -15.58 27.59
CA SER A 91 -14.30 -15.85 28.56
C SER A 91 -12.96 -15.19 28.20
N ALA A 92 -12.81 -14.74 26.96
CA ALA A 92 -11.62 -14.06 26.46
C ALA A 92 -11.98 -13.16 25.27
N THR A 93 -11.11 -12.20 24.97
CA THR A 93 -11.18 -11.34 23.79
C THR A 93 -11.02 -12.17 22.52
N VAL A 94 -11.87 -11.91 21.53
CA VAL A 94 -11.85 -12.55 20.21
C VAL A 94 -10.59 -12.12 19.45
N LYS A 95 -9.81 -13.09 18.95
CA LYS A 95 -8.68 -12.81 18.04
C LYS A 95 -8.97 -13.33 16.64
N TYR A 96 -8.53 -12.58 15.65
CA TYR A 96 -8.65 -12.93 14.25
C TYR A 96 -7.26 -13.13 13.64
N ASP A 97 -7.06 -14.28 13.00
CA ASP A 97 -5.88 -14.55 12.18
C ASP A 97 -6.15 -13.97 10.79
N VAL A 98 -5.67 -12.75 10.55
CA VAL A 98 -5.83 -12.04 9.26
C VAL A 98 -5.21 -12.83 8.10
N TYR A 99 -4.14 -13.58 8.38
CA TYR A 99 -3.41 -14.31 7.34
C TYR A 99 -4.20 -15.52 6.86
N ASN A 100 -4.73 -16.31 7.79
CA ASN A 100 -5.47 -17.52 7.45
C ASN A 100 -7.00 -17.32 7.34
N GLY A 101 -7.50 -16.13 7.68
CA GLY A 101 -8.89 -15.74 7.47
C GLY A 101 -9.88 -16.30 8.50
N TYR A 102 -9.43 -16.71 9.69
CA TYR A 102 -10.30 -17.33 10.71
C TYR A 102 -10.07 -16.77 12.12
N PHE A 103 -11.08 -16.91 12.98
CA PHE A 103 -10.99 -16.56 14.40
C PHE A 103 -10.36 -17.72 15.20
N SER A 104 -9.23 -17.48 15.86
CA SER A 104 -8.33 -18.54 16.36
C SER A 104 -8.65 -19.11 17.75
N PHE A 105 -9.65 -18.58 18.47
CA PHE A 105 -10.01 -19.03 19.83
C PHE A 105 -11.50 -19.39 19.98
N LEU A 106 -12.20 -19.60 18.87
CA LEU A 106 -13.63 -19.92 18.89
C LEU A 106 -13.92 -21.19 19.70
N GLU A 107 -13.07 -22.23 19.63
CA GLU A 107 -13.41 -23.50 20.29
C GLU A 107 -13.48 -23.45 21.82
N GLN A 108 -12.49 -22.89 22.54
CA GLN A 108 -12.52 -22.88 24.01
C GLN A 108 -13.53 -21.87 24.58
N SER A 109 -13.69 -20.72 23.92
CA SER A 109 -14.64 -19.69 24.36
C SER A 109 -16.09 -20.11 24.04
N PHE A 110 -16.34 -20.80 22.93
CA PHE A 110 -17.68 -21.31 22.60
C PHE A 110 -17.98 -22.70 23.19
N GLN A 111 -17.00 -23.39 23.80
CA GLN A 111 -17.26 -24.58 24.62
C GLN A 111 -18.10 -24.26 25.87
N THR A 112 -18.02 -23.03 26.38
CA THR A 112 -18.96 -22.51 27.39
C THR A 112 -20.16 -21.79 26.78
N PHE A 113 -20.02 -21.20 25.58
CA PHE A 113 -21.06 -20.42 24.90
C PHE A 113 -21.39 -20.98 23.50
N ARG A 114 -22.37 -21.87 23.39
CA ARG A 114 -22.85 -22.33 22.08
C ARG A 114 -23.98 -21.44 21.57
N VAL A 115 -23.64 -20.34 20.89
CA VAL A 115 -24.63 -19.56 20.14
C VAL A 115 -25.05 -20.34 18.91
N ALA A 116 -26.36 -20.52 18.72
CA ALA A 116 -26.88 -21.25 17.60
C ALA A 116 -27.47 -20.30 16.55
N ASP A 117 -27.29 -20.70 15.29
CA ASP A 117 -27.81 -20.02 14.12
C ASP A 117 -29.31 -20.33 14.00
N THR A 118 -30.15 -19.36 14.37
CA THR A 118 -31.59 -19.59 14.53
C THR A 118 -32.42 -18.94 13.43
N HIS A 119 -31.83 -18.02 12.65
CA HIS A 119 -32.57 -17.11 11.79
C HIS A 119 -33.73 -16.40 12.53
N THR A 120 -33.59 -16.12 13.83
CA THR A 120 -34.62 -15.45 14.66
C THR A 120 -34.07 -14.32 15.50
N ASP A 121 -34.98 -13.52 16.05
CA ASP A 121 -34.66 -12.44 17.01
C ASP A 121 -34.28 -12.94 18.42
N THR A 122 -34.07 -14.25 18.59
CA THR A 122 -33.78 -14.88 19.87
C THR A 122 -32.27 -15.05 20.04
N VAL A 123 -31.73 -14.53 21.14
CA VAL A 123 -30.36 -14.78 21.58
C VAL A 123 -30.37 -16.00 22.52
N ALA A 124 -29.69 -17.07 22.12
CA ALA A 124 -29.58 -18.31 22.90
C ALA A 124 -28.18 -18.46 23.52
N LEU A 125 -28.11 -18.67 24.84
CA LEU A 125 -26.87 -18.86 25.58
C LEU A 125 -26.94 -20.14 26.43
N TYR A 126 -26.02 -21.07 26.18
CA TYR A 126 -25.88 -22.31 26.95
C TYR A 126 -25.01 -22.10 28.20
N TYR A 127 -25.37 -22.76 29.30
CA TYR A 127 -24.65 -22.76 30.57
C TYR A 127 -24.47 -24.20 31.06
N PRO A 128 -23.24 -24.69 31.28
CA PRO A 128 -23.00 -26.07 31.72
C PRO A 128 -23.24 -26.33 33.22
N ALA A 129 -23.36 -25.28 34.05
CA ALA A 129 -23.53 -25.39 35.50
C ALA A 129 -24.38 -24.21 36.05
N PRO A 130 -25.04 -24.34 37.22
CA PRO A 130 -25.05 -25.50 38.13
C PRO A 130 -25.86 -26.72 37.63
N ALA A 131 -26.91 -26.49 36.83
CA ALA A 131 -27.55 -27.51 36.00
C ALA A 131 -27.45 -27.07 34.54
N PRO A 132 -27.12 -27.94 33.58
CA PRO A 132 -27.05 -27.57 32.18
C PRO A 132 -28.36 -26.97 31.68
N HIS A 133 -28.32 -25.74 31.15
CA HIS A 133 -29.51 -25.04 30.67
C HIS A 133 -29.19 -24.04 29.55
N VAL A 134 -30.20 -23.61 28.82
CA VAL A 134 -30.12 -22.57 27.79
C VAL A 134 -31.00 -21.40 28.16
N ALA A 135 -30.44 -20.20 28.22
CA ALA A 135 -31.17 -18.95 28.33
C ALA A 135 -31.53 -18.44 26.92
N LEU A 136 -32.82 -18.33 26.63
CA LEU A 136 -33.37 -17.79 25.39
C LEU A 136 -33.89 -16.38 25.67
N THR A 137 -33.30 -15.38 25.04
CA THR A 137 -33.66 -13.97 25.22
C THR A 137 -34.24 -13.41 23.93
N ALA A 138 -35.50 -12.95 23.99
CA ALA A 138 -36.18 -12.30 22.87
C ALA A 138 -36.98 -11.10 23.38
N LYS A 139 -36.94 -9.97 22.68
CA LYS A 139 -37.69 -8.74 23.02
C LYS A 139 -37.47 -8.28 24.48
N GLY A 140 -36.26 -8.45 25.00
CA GLY A 140 -35.89 -8.07 26.38
C GLY A 140 -36.41 -9.00 27.48
N GLN A 141 -37.03 -10.13 27.13
CA GLN A 141 -37.43 -11.17 28.08
C GLN A 141 -36.53 -12.40 27.91
N THR A 142 -36.08 -12.95 29.04
CA THR A 142 -35.26 -14.16 29.07
C THR A 142 -36.08 -15.30 29.68
N ARG A 143 -36.12 -16.45 28.99
CA ARG A 143 -36.64 -17.72 29.50
C ARG A 143 -35.53 -18.77 29.54
N THR A 144 -35.64 -19.73 30.45
CA THR A 144 -34.66 -20.81 30.60
C THR A 144 -35.25 -22.14 30.17
N VAL A 145 -34.48 -22.91 29.40
CA VAL A 145 -34.78 -24.30 29.02
C VAL A 145 -33.73 -25.20 29.67
N GLU A 146 -34.15 -26.04 30.60
CA GLU A 146 -33.26 -27.02 31.24
C GLU A 146 -32.94 -28.17 30.27
N ILE A 147 -31.69 -28.65 30.26
CA ILE A 147 -31.30 -29.84 29.49
C ILE A 147 -31.61 -31.08 30.34
N PRO A 148 -32.45 -32.02 29.84
CA PRO A 148 -32.77 -33.24 30.57
C PRO A 148 -31.53 -34.07 30.92
N ALA A 149 -31.57 -34.77 32.05
CA ALA A 149 -30.47 -35.63 32.48
C ALA A 149 -30.20 -36.74 31.45
N GLY A 150 -28.92 -36.92 31.07
CA GLY A 150 -28.51 -37.90 30.05
C GLY A 150 -28.59 -37.39 28.61
N GLN A 151 -29.02 -36.15 28.40
CA GLN A 151 -28.94 -35.45 27.13
C GLN A 151 -27.81 -34.42 27.13
N GLU A 152 -27.22 -34.20 25.97
CA GLU A 152 -26.17 -33.22 25.71
C GLU A 152 -26.69 -32.15 24.76
N TYR A 153 -26.39 -30.88 25.07
CA TYR A 153 -26.77 -29.75 24.24
C TYR A 153 -26.05 -29.77 22.88
N GLN A 154 -26.80 -29.60 21.80
CA GLN A 154 -26.28 -29.47 20.43
C GLN A 154 -26.38 -28.04 19.92
N ARG A 155 -27.60 -27.52 19.77
CA ARG A 155 -27.89 -26.20 19.17
C ARG A 155 -29.26 -25.66 19.61
N VAL A 156 -29.63 -24.49 19.11
CA VAL A 156 -30.98 -23.91 19.17
C VAL A 156 -31.40 -23.51 17.76
N PHE A 157 -32.65 -23.77 17.39
CA PHE A 157 -33.27 -23.31 16.15
C PHE A 157 -34.56 -22.57 16.47
N GLY A 158 -34.59 -21.29 16.13
CA GLY A 158 -35.53 -20.33 16.69
C GLY A 158 -35.56 -20.33 18.21
N GLU A 159 -36.58 -20.98 18.74
CA GLU A 159 -36.90 -21.05 20.16
C GLU A 159 -36.77 -22.48 20.73
N THR A 160 -36.43 -23.44 19.88
CA THR A 160 -36.32 -24.87 20.18
C THR A 160 -34.88 -25.23 20.49
N VAL A 161 -34.64 -25.81 21.66
CA VAL A 161 -33.31 -26.32 22.05
C VAL A 161 -33.17 -27.74 21.54
N VAL A 162 -32.07 -28.03 20.85
CA VAL A 162 -31.77 -29.35 20.28
C VAL A 162 -30.69 -30.02 21.10
N THR A 163 -30.95 -31.26 21.48
CA THR A 163 -30.07 -32.10 22.31
C THR A 163 -29.89 -33.48 21.69
N THR A 164 -28.92 -34.25 22.17
CA THR A 164 -28.76 -35.68 21.84
C THR A 164 -28.64 -36.50 23.10
N ASP A 165 -29.19 -37.70 23.13
CA ASP A 165 -28.99 -38.64 24.23
C ASP A 165 -27.78 -39.57 24.00
N ALA A 166 -27.47 -40.41 24.99
CA ALA A 166 -26.38 -41.39 24.93
C ALA A 166 -26.60 -42.49 23.86
N ALA A 167 -27.81 -42.66 23.33
CA ALA A 167 -28.11 -43.56 22.23
C ALA A 167 -27.92 -42.90 20.86
N GLY A 168 -27.59 -41.60 20.82
CA GLY A 168 -27.45 -40.82 19.60
C GLY A 168 -28.79 -40.34 19.02
N VAL A 169 -29.88 -40.46 19.77
CA VAL A 169 -31.19 -39.91 19.38
C VAL A 169 -31.15 -38.40 19.55
N TRP A 170 -31.60 -37.68 18.53
CA TRP A 170 -31.73 -36.24 18.56
C TRP A 170 -33.09 -35.85 19.15
N HIS A 171 -33.12 -34.81 19.96
CA HIS A 171 -34.29 -34.36 20.71
C HIS A 171 -34.54 -32.86 20.48
N LEU A 172 -35.81 -32.48 20.40
CA LEU A 172 -36.29 -31.11 20.24
C LEU A 172 -37.04 -30.70 21.50
N LEU A 173 -36.45 -29.80 22.28
CA LEU A 173 -36.99 -29.25 23.52
C LEU A 173 -37.68 -27.91 23.26
N ARG A 174 -38.99 -27.88 23.41
CA ARG A 174 -39.81 -26.67 23.17
C ARG A 174 -41.03 -26.65 24.05
N ASP A 175 -41.31 -25.51 24.67
CA ASP A 175 -42.51 -25.28 25.50
C ASP A 175 -42.73 -26.37 26.58
N GLY A 176 -41.63 -26.92 27.11
CA GLY A 176 -41.64 -28.00 28.12
C GLY A 176 -41.82 -29.43 27.56
N ALA A 177 -42.00 -29.59 26.25
CA ALA A 177 -42.05 -30.88 25.59
C ALA A 177 -40.66 -31.32 25.09
N ASP A 178 -40.41 -32.63 25.12
CA ASP A 178 -39.24 -33.30 24.55
C ASP A 178 -39.71 -34.21 23.41
N THR A 179 -39.34 -33.86 22.18
CA THR A 179 -39.75 -34.58 20.95
C THR A 179 -38.53 -35.20 20.28
N ALA A 180 -38.50 -36.53 20.17
CA ALA A 180 -37.43 -37.23 19.45
C ALA A 180 -37.52 -37.00 17.92
N VAL A 181 -36.37 -36.80 17.28
CA VAL A 181 -36.24 -36.75 15.82
C VAL A 181 -36.41 -38.15 15.25
N THR A 182 -37.23 -38.27 14.22
CA THR A 182 -37.59 -39.55 13.57
C THR A 182 -37.27 -39.51 12.07
N GLY A 183 -37.11 -40.67 11.43
CA GLY A 183 -36.87 -40.76 9.98
C GLY A 183 -35.40 -40.71 9.56
N LEU A 184 -34.47 -40.65 10.51
CA LEU A 184 -33.03 -40.84 10.24
C LEU A 184 -32.72 -42.34 10.03
N PRO A 185 -31.74 -42.70 9.18
CA PRO A 185 -31.38 -44.10 8.94
C PRO A 185 -30.78 -44.79 10.18
N ASP A 186 -31.13 -46.07 10.38
CA ASP A 186 -30.52 -46.90 11.42
C ASP A 186 -29.00 -47.02 11.20
N GLY A 187 -28.22 -46.91 12.27
CA GLY A 187 -26.75 -47.02 12.22
C GLY A 187 -26.04 -45.81 11.61
N ALA A 188 -26.74 -44.71 11.33
CA ALA A 188 -26.11 -43.45 10.95
C ALA A 188 -25.22 -42.91 12.09
N THR A 189 -24.08 -42.33 11.72
CA THR A 189 -23.05 -41.82 12.65
C THR A 189 -22.50 -40.48 12.14
N ASP A 190 -21.62 -39.83 12.92
CA ASP A 190 -20.90 -38.61 12.49
C ASP A 190 -21.84 -37.47 12.07
N PHE A 191 -22.85 -37.21 12.91
CA PHE A 191 -23.83 -36.16 12.68
C PHE A 191 -23.23 -34.77 12.89
N SER A 192 -23.53 -33.86 11.98
CA SER A 192 -23.27 -32.43 12.10
C SER A 192 -24.40 -31.62 11.47
N VAL A 193 -24.64 -30.42 11.98
CA VAL A 193 -25.61 -29.48 11.38
C VAL A 193 -24.91 -28.76 10.23
N GLU A 194 -25.43 -28.92 9.02
CA GLU A 194 -24.88 -28.31 7.80
C GLU A 194 -25.37 -26.86 7.62
N ASP A 195 -26.68 -26.64 7.78
CA ASP A 195 -27.33 -25.34 7.69
C ASP A 195 -28.70 -25.40 8.40
N ALA A 196 -29.28 -24.26 8.80
CA ALA A 196 -30.55 -24.24 9.53
C ALA A 196 -31.25 -22.90 9.48
N ASP A 197 -32.57 -22.91 9.73
CA ASP A 197 -33.34 -21.73 10.10
C ASP A 197 -34.32 -22.04 11.24
N ALA A 198 -35.29 -21.15 11.49
CA ALA A 198 -36.26 -21.31 12.55
C ALA A 198 -37.23 -22.50 12.35
N ALA A 199 -37.40 -22.96 11.12
CA ALA A 199 -38.39 -23.96 10.74
C ALA A 199 -37.75 -25.33 10.49
N ASP A 200 -36.57 -25.38 9.89
CA ASP A 200 -35.88 -26.63 9.55
C ASP A 200 -34.37 -26.53 9.77
N PHE A 201 -33.71 -27.68 10.01
CA PHE A 201 -32.25 -27.79 9.98
C PHE A 201 -31.79 -28.99 9.18
N ILE A 202 -30.65 -28.88 8.53
CA ILE A 202 -30.05 -29.93 7.71
C ILE A 202 -29.01 -30.67 8.54
N LEU A 203 -29.20 -31.98 8.69
CA LEU A 203 -28.21 -32.89 9.26
C LEU A 203 -27.40 -33.51 8.14
N ARG A 204 -26.07 -33.38 8.25
CA ARG A 204 -25.08 -34.16 7.52
C ARG A 204 -24.65 -35.33 8.41
N TYR A 205 -24.59 -36.53 7.86
CA TYR A 205 -24.20 -37.73 8.60
C TYR A 205 -23.56 -38.78 7.69
N ARG A 206 -22.95 -39.80 8.29
CA ARG A 206 -22.46 -40.99 7.60
C ARG A 206 -23.42 -42.16 7.76
N SER A 207 -23.81 -42.76 6.64
CA SER A 207 -24.57 -44.01 6.58
C SER A 207 -24.02 -44.86 5.44
N ASP A 208 -23.84 -46.17 5.67
CA ASP A 208 -23.20 -47.09 4.72
C ASP A 208 -21.83 -46.60 4.19
N GLU A 209 -21.00 -46.06 5.09
CA GLU A 209 -19.70 -45.42 4.80
C GLU A 209 -19.77 -44.18 3.89
N LYS A 210 -20.94 -43.60 3.64
CA LYS A 210 -21.14 -42.45 2.74
C LYS A 210 -21.75 -41.25 3.43
N THR A 211 -21.40 -40.06 2.94
CA THR A 211 -21.98 -38.82 3.42
C THR A 211 -23.40 -38.69 2.85
N GLN A 212 -24.37 -38.46 3.73
CA GLN A 212 -25.76 -38.24 3.37
C GLN A 212 -26.34 -37.03 4.11
N PHE A 213 -27.48 -36.53 3.62
CA PHE A 213 -28.14 -35.35 4.18
C PHE A 213 -29.63 -35.58 4.39
N SER A 214 -30.16 -35.07 5.51
CA SER A 214 -31.60 -35.02 5.78
C SER A 214 -31.98 -33.65 6.32
N ILE A 215 -33.14 -33.14 5.92
CA ILE A 215 -33.75 -31.93 6.49
C ILE A 215 -34.73 -32.33 7.58
N VAL A 216 -34.60 -31.75 8.77
CA VAL A 216 -35.44 -32.03 9.93
C VAL A 216 -36.35 -30.86 10.18
N ASN A 217 -37.65 -31.12 10.27
CA ASN A 217 -38.62 -30.10 10.60
C ASN A 217 -38.65 -29.85 12.12
N VAL A 218 -38.33 -28.63 12.54
CA VAL A 218 -38.19 -28.24 13.95
C VAL A 218 -39.50 -28.36 14.72
N ALA A 219 -40.66 -28.22 14.05
CA ALA A 219 -41.96 -28.31 14.71
C ALA A 219 -42.41 -29.75 14.97
N THR A 220 -42.03 -30.70 14.11
CA THR A 220 -42.54 -32.10 14.16
C THR A 220 -41.48 -33.13 14.54
N GLY A 221 -40.19 -32.81 14.41
CA GLY A 221 -39.10 -33.78 14.55
C GLY A 221 -38.96 -34.75 13.38
N ALA A 222 -39.74 -34.59 12.30
CA ALA A 222 -39.65 -35.48 11.15
C ALA A 222 -38.44 -35.11 10.26
N ALA A 223 -37.55 -36.07 10.04
CA ALA A 223 -36.43 -35.97 9.09
C ALA A 223 -36.85 -36.50 7.70
N THR A 224 -36.53 -35.74 6.66
CA THR A 224 -36.72 -36.11 5.25
C THR A 224 -35.37 -36.16 4.55
N ARG A 225 -35.06 -37.28 3.89
CA ARG A 225 -33.81 -37.45 3.13
C ARG A 225 -33.74 -36.44 1.98
N LEU A 226 -32.62 -35.74 1.86
CA LEU A 226 -32.39 -34.77 0.79
C LEU A 226 -31.93 -35.46 -0.52
N PRO A 227 -32.10 -34.81 -1.68
CA PRO A 227 -31.68 -35.35 -2.97
C PRO A 227 -30.16 -35.21 -3.15
N ASP A 228 -29.38 -35.88 -2.31
CA ASP A 228 -27.91 -35.87 -2.26
C ASP A 228 -27.23 -36.72 -3.36
N ARG A 229 -28.03 -37.34 -4.24
CA ARG A 229 -27.65 -38.35 -5.25
C ARG A 229 -26.90 -39.52 -4.63
N TYR A 230 -27.61 -40.63 -4.52
CA TYR A 230 -27.01 -41.92 -4.23
C TYR A 230 -27.54 -42.98 -5.19
N ASP A 231 -26.98 -43.03 -6.40
CA ASP A 231 -27.39 -43.97 -7.47
C ASP A 231 -26.28 -44.96 -7.89
N GLY A 232 -25.10 -44.91 -7.25
CA GLY A 232 -23.96 -45.77 -7.57
C GLY A 232 -23.20 -45.38 -8.86
N SER A 233 -23.46 -44.20 -9.42
CA SER A 233 -22.72 -43.66 -10.57
C SER A 233 -21.31 -43.15 -10.22
N ALA A 234 -20.47 -42.91 -11.22
CA ALA A 234 -19.10 -42.39 -11.06
C ALA A 234 -19.01 -40.95 -10.50
N ASP A 235 -20.16 -40.31 -10.29
CA ASP A 235 -20.33 -38.91 -9.88
C ASP A 235 -20.80 -38.76 -8.41
N ASP A 236 -20.72 -39.83 -7.60
CA ASP A 236 -21.17 -39.91 -6.18
C ASP A 236 -20.52 -38.87 -5.24
N TRP A 237 -19.37 -38.31 -5.62
CA TRP A 237 -18.62 -37.31 -4.84
C TRP A 237 -19.02 -35.85 -5.17
N GLU A 238 -19.94 -35.63 -6.11
CA GLU A 238 -20.22 -34.29 -6.64
C GLU A 238 -20.95 -33.37 -5.67
N VAL A 239 -21.73 -33.89 -4.71
CA VAL A 239 -22.50 -33.06 -3.77
C VAL A 239 -21.66 -32.72 -2.55
N SER A 240 -21.33 -31.43 -2.40
CA SER A 240 -20.48 -30.94 -1.30
C SER A 240 -21.25 -30.43 -0.09
N GLY A 241 -22.54 -30.15 -0.24
CA GLY A 241 -23.39 -29.66 0.86
C GLY A 241 -24.69 -29.03 0.36
N PHE A 242 -25.45 -28.47 1.31
CA PHE A 242 -26.71 -27.80 1.08
C PHE A 242 -26.78 -26.45 1.80
N ARG A 243 -27.54 -25.50 1.24
CA ARG A 243 -27.86 -24.23 1.90
C ARG A 243 -29.35 -23.94 1.88
N LEU A 244 -29.86 -23.39 2.98
CA LEU A 244 -31.25 -23.00 3.14
C LEU A 244 -31.46 -21.54 2.79
N THR A 245 -32.63 -21.29 2.21
CA THR A 245 -33.20 -19.96 2.03
C THR A 245 -34.69 -20.07 2.43
N PRO A 246 -35.41 -18.95 2.62
CA PRO A 246 -36.83 -19.01 3.00
C PRO A 246 -37.67 -19.88 2.05
N ASP A 247 -37.45 -19.79 0.74
CA ASP A 247 -38.29 -20.47 -0.27
C ASP A 247 -37.58 -21.61 -1.02
N SER A 248 -36.25 -21.68 -0.96
CA SER A 248 -35.43 -22.60 -1.77
C SER A 248 -34.41 -23.37 -0.95
N LEU A 249 -34.04 -24.54 -1.44
CA LEU A 249 -32.93 -25.37 -0.96
C LEU A 249 -31.88 -25.46 -2.06
N LEU A 250 -30.66 -25.00 -1.78
CA LEU A 250 -29.54 -25.05 -2.70
C LEU A 250 -28.74 -26.33 -2.49
N ARG A 251 -28.47 -27.09 -3.56
CA ARG A 251 -27.53 -28.22 -3.57
C ARG A 251 -26.23 -27.80 -4.27
N LEU A 252 -25.13 -27.84 -3.53
CA LEU A 252 -23.81 -27.42 -4.01
C LEU A 252 -23.10 -28.56 -4.77
N ARG A 253 -22.45 -28.24 -5.90
CA ARG A 253 -21.74 -29.23 -6.73
C ARG A 253 -20.32 -28.79 -7.13
N THR A 254 -19.33 -29.17 -6.31
CA THR A 254 -17.92 -28.78 -6.49
C THR A 254 -17.25 -29.34 -7.76
N GLY A 255 -17.80 -30.38 -8.38
CA GLY A 255 -17.22 -31.00 -9.58
C GLY A 255 -17.64 -30.42 -10.94
N ARG A 256 -18.71 -29.60 -11.00
CA ARG A 256 -19.37 -29.28 -12.29
C ARG A 256 -19.56 -27.80 -12.60
N SER A 257 -19.10 -26.87 -11.76
CA SER A 257 -19.39 -25.44 -11.95
C SER A 257 -20.90 -25.19 -12.12
N SER A 258 -21.70 -25.86 -11.28
CA SER A 258 -23.15 -25.69 -11.25
C SER A 258 -23.70 -25.85 -9.84
N LEU A 259 -24.90 -25.35 -9.59
CA LEU A 259 -25.67 -25.64 -8.38
C LEU A 259 -27.11 -25.95 -8.75
N ASP A 260 -27.82 -26.67 -7.88
CA ASP A 260 -29.24 -26.93 -8.09
C ASP A 260 -30.09 -26.17 -7.07
N VAL A 261 -31.18 -25.59 -7.55
CA VAL A 261 -32.17 -24.86 -6.75
C VAL A 261 -33.44 -25.69 -6.71
N TYR A 262 -33.75 -26.21 -5.52
CA TYR A 262 -34.99 -26.91 -5.21
C TYR A 262 -35.98 -25.95 -4.58
N ARG A 263 -37.28 -26.13 -4.86
CA ARG A 263 -38.34 -25.45 -4.10
C ARG A 263 -38.47 -26.14 -2.74
N ARG A 264 -38.34 -25.39 -1.66
CA ARG A 264 -38.35 -25.97 -0.31
C ARG A 264 -39.68 -26.62 0.06
N SER A 265 -40.79 -26.02 -0.37
CA SER A 265 -42.13 -26.55 -0.12
C SER A 265 -42.48 -27.84 -0.87
N ASP A 266 -41.70 -28.21 -1.89
CA ASP A 266 -41.90 -29.40 -2.71
C ASP A 266 -40.58 -29.83 -3.37
N LEU A 267 -39.83 -30.69 -2.69
CA LEU A 267 -38.56 -31.21 -3.17
C LEU A 267 -38.70 -32.15 -4.40
N SER A 268 -39.92 -32.54 -4.75
CA SER A 268 -40.21 -33.37 -5.93
C SER A 268 -40.46 -32.56 -7.20
N ALA A 269 -40.64 -31.24 -7.06
CA ALA A 269 -40.79 -30.33 -8.20
C ALA A 269 -39.55 -30.36 -9.13
N PRO A 270 -39.70 -30.01 -10.42
CA PRO A 270 -38.57 -29.95 -11.35
C PRO A 270 -37.42 -29.11 -10.79
N VAL A 271 -36.24 -29.74 -10.67
CA VAL A 271 -35.03 -29.09 -10.19
C VAL A 271 -34.49 -28.12 -11.23
N ARG A 272 -34.00 -26.97 -10.77
CA ARG A 272 -33.34 -25.97 -11.61
C ARG A 272 -31.83 -26.03 -11.41
N THR A 273 -31.08 -26.33 -12.47
CA THR A 273 -29.61 -26.28 -12.44
C THR A 273 -29.13 -24.94 -12.96
N VAL A 274 -28.27 -24.26 -12.21
CA VAL A 274 -27.65 -22.97 -12.52
C VAL A 274 -26.18 -23.19 -12.81
N ASP A 275 -25.68 -22.70 -13.95
CA ASP A 275 -24.25 -22.62 -14.24
C ASP A 275 -23.63 -21.51 -13.38
N ASN A 276 -22.59 -21.84 -12.63
CA ASN A 276 -21.88 -20.88 -11.79
C ASN A 276 -20.38 -20.84 -12.12
N GLY A 277 -19.94 -21.39 -13.25
CA GLY A 277 -18.52 -21.49 -13.61
C GLY A 277 -17.81 -20.15 -13.73
N SER A 278 -18.56 -19.10 -14.10
CA SER A 278 -18.05 -17.73 -14.12
C SER A 278 -17.67 -17.20 -12.72
N MET A 279 -18.24 -17.75 -11.65
CA MET A 279 -17.99 -17.34 -10.26
C MET A 279 -16.77 -18.04 -9.62
N ALA A 280 -16.14 -19.04 -10.26
CA ALA A 280 -15.00 -19.80 -9.72
C ALA A 280 -15.28 -20.44 -8.32
N VAL A 281 -16.35 -21.22 -8.22
CA VAL A 281 -17.06 -21.65 -6.98
C VAL A 281 -16.35 -22.72 -6.14
N TYR A 282 -15.03 -22.87 -6.21
CA TYR A 282 -14.38 -23.94 -5.42
C TYR A 282 -14.45 -23.69 -3.92
N ASP A 283 -14.31 -22.44 -3.46
CA ASP A 283 -14.31 -22.08 -2.03
C ASP A 283 -15.25 -20.90 -1.69
N ASN A 284 -16.09 -20.43 -2.61
CA ASN A 284 -16.93 -19.25 -2.38
C ASN A 284 -18.00 -19.48 -1.30
N VAL A 285 -18.25 -18.44 -0.50
CA VAL A 285 -19.44 -18.33 0.34
C VAL A 285 -20.59 -17.84 -0.53
N LEU A 286 -21.73 -18.52 -0.46
CA LEU A 286 -22.89 -18.29 -1.31
C LEU A 286 -24.10 -17.82 -0.49
N GLY A 287 -24.90 -16.93 -1.08
CA GLY A 287 -26.24 -16.58 -0.59
C GLY A 287 -27.19 -16.36 -1.75
N LEU A 288 -28.50 -16.34 -1.48
CA LEU A 288 -29.52 -16.11 -2.50
C LEU A 288 -30.46 -15.00 -2.04
N THR A 289 -30.74 -14.05 -2.93
CA THR A 289 -31.83 -13.10 -2.72
C THR A 289 -32.77 -13.09 -3.91
N GLY A 290 -34.03 -13.44 -3.66
CA GLY A 290 -35.01 -13.67 -4.73
C GLY A 290 -34.51 -14.70 -5.74
N SER A 291 -34.28 -14.25 -6.97
CA SER A 291 -33.71 -15.06 -8.05
C SER A 291 -32.29 -14.64 -8.44
N THR A 292 -31.54 -14.08 -7.50
CA THR A 292 -30.15 -13.66 -7.70
C THR A 292 -29.23 -14.37 -6.72
N LEU A 293 -28.27 -15.13 -7.25
CA LEU A 293 -27.18 -15.77 -6.50
C LEU A 293 -26.09 -14.75 -6.20
N LEU A 294 -25.60 -14.73 -4.97
CA LEU A 294 -24.50 -13.91 -4.49
C LEU A 294 -23.33 -14.80 -4.12
N ALA A 295 -22.11 -14.40 -4.47
CA ALA A 295 -20.90 -15.12 -4.13
C ALA A 295 -19.76 -14.16 -3.75
N VAL A 296 -19.02 -14.52 -2.70
CA VAL A 296 -17.78 -13.87 -2.29
C VAL A 296 -16.73 -14.93 -2.00
N GLU A 297 -15.50 -14.69 -2.42
CA GLU A 297 -14.36 -15.56 -2.10
C GLU A 297 -13.91 -15.29 -0.65
N PRO A 298 -13.62 -16.33 0.16
CA PRO A 298 -12.96 -16.14 1.44
C PRO A 298 -11.56 -15.51 1.28
N VAL A 299 -11.11 -14.82 2.32
CA VAL A 299 -9.74 -14.31 2.37
C VAL A 299 -8.81 -15.44 2.81
N HIS A 300 -7.86 -15.83 1.95
CA HIS A 300 -6.87 -16.87 2.23
C HIS A 300 -5.45 -16.30 2.34
N ALA A 301 -4.54 -17.05 2.96
CA ALA A 301 -3.10 -16.72 3.03
C ALA A 301 -2.45 -16.43 1.67
N SER A 302 -2.91 -17.11 0.62
CA SER A 302 -2.42 -16.95 -0.76
C SER A 302 -3.09 -15.82 -1.53
N SER A 303 -4.14 -15.19 -0.97
CA SER A 303 -4.99 -14.20 -1.65
C SER A 303 -4.28 -12.89 -1.99
N GLY A 304 -3.22 -12.56 -1.25
CA GLY A 304 -2.42 -11.34 -1.39
C GLY A 304 -3.09 -10.06 -0.89
N ASP A 305 -4.42 -9.95 -0.96
CA ASP A 305 -5.18 -8.82 -0.42
C ASP A 305 -6.10 -9.29 0.73
N HIS A 306 -5.78 -8.85 1.94
CA HIS A 306 -6.51 -9.16 3.16
C HIS A 306 -7.63 -8.16 3.50
N ARG A 307 -7.94 -7.21 2.60
CA ARG A 307 -9.04 -6.24 2.82
C ARG A 307 -10.44 -6.75 2.55
N GLY A 308 -10.55 -7.93 1.96
CA GLY A 308 -11.80 -8.47 1.45
C GLY A 308 -11.76 -8.66 -0.06
N ARG A 309 -12.87 -9.15 -0.60
CA ARG A 309 -12.99 -9.62 -1.99
C ARG A 309 -14.21 -9.01 -2.67
N GLU A 310 -14.29 -9.14 -3.98
CA GLU A 310 -15.47 -8.77 -4.74
C GLU A 310 -16.68 -9.63 -4.37
N LEU A 311 -17.81 -8.98 -4.05
CA LEU A 311 -19.11 -9.63 -3.98
C LEU A 311 -19.78 -9.56 -5.37
N TRP A 312 -20.04 -10.73 -5.96
CA TRP A 312 -20.65 -10.86 -7.28
C TRP A 312 -22.11 -11.30 -7.19
N ALA A 313 -22.93 -10.82 -8.13
CA ALA A 313 -24.30 -11.25 -8.35
C ALA A 313 -24.45 -11.97 -9.70
N LEU A 314 -25.22 -13.06 -9.70
CA LEU A 314 -25.61 -13.83 -10.88
C LEU A 314 -27.12 -14.12 -10.84
N PRO A 315 -27.91 -13.56 -11.76
CA PRO A 315 -29.31 -13.92 -11.93
C PRO A 315 -29.46 -15.41 -12.25
N VAL A 316 -30.25 -16.15 -11.46
CA VAL A 316 -30.43 -17.58 -11.70
C VAL A 316 -31.44 -17.85 -12.82
N ASP A 317 -32.31 -16.87 -13.11
CA ASP A 317 -33.37 -16.87 -14.15
C ASP A 317 -32.90 -16.72 -15.59
N ASP A 318 -31.65 -16.37 -15.80
CA ASP A 318 -31.12 -16.11 -17.13
C ASP A 318 -29.81 -16.90 -17.32
N PRO A 319 -29.82 -17.98 -18.12
CA PRO A 319 -28.63 -18.80 -18.36
C PRO A 319 -27.54 -18.04 -19.14
N ASP A 320 -27.87 -16.91 -19.78
CA ASP A 320 -26.95 -16.06 -20.52
C ASP A 320 -26.48 -14.84 -19.68
N ALA A 321 -26.86 -14.75 -18.40
CA ALA A 321 -26.53 -13.62 -17.55
C ALA A 321 -25.03 -13.50 -17.24
N SER A 322 -24.53 -12.26 -17.26
CA SER A 322 -23.18 -11.93 -16.83
C SER A 322 -23.11 -11.58 -15.35
N LEU A 323 -21.95 -11.83 -14.73
CA LEU A 323 -21.67 -11.39 -13.37
C LEU A 323 -21.75 -9.87 -13.21
N THR A 324 -22.41 -9.42 -12.15
CA THR A 324 -22.49 -8.00 -11.77
C THR A 324 -21.77 -7.79 -10.44
N LEU A 325 -20.85 -6.82 -10.39
CA LEU A 325 -20.17 -6.45 -9.15
C LEU A 325 -21.14 -5.70 -8.23
N VAL A 326 -21.35 -6.23 -7.03
CA VAL A 326 -22.25 -5.64 -6.01
C VAL A 326 -21.48 -4.78 -5.03
N MET A 327 -20.29 -5.23 -4.61
CA MET A 327 -19.47 -4.59 -3.59
C MET A 327 -18.01 -4.99 -3.75
N ASN A 328 -17.09 -4.04 -3.51
CA ASN A 328 -15.65 -4.30 -3.42
C ASN A 328 -15.00 -3.28 -2.46
N PRO A 329 -14.34 -3.71 -1.37
CA PRO A 329 -14.25 -5.09 -0.89
C PRO A 329 -15.45 -5.48 -0.01
N ALA A 330 -15.73 -6.77 0.05
CA ALA A 330 -16.65 -7.42 0.98
C ALA A 330 -15.87 -8.42 1.85
N ALA A 331 -16.35 -8.62 3.09
CA ALA A 331 -15.91 -9.71 3.94
C ALA A 331 -16.28 -11.06 3.30
N GLY A 332 -15.47 -12.10 3.57
CA GLY A 332 -15.72 -13.46 3.10
C GLY A 332 -16.86 -14.18 3.83
N GLU A 333 -17.93 -13.48 4.21
CA GLU A 333 -19.08 -14.00 4.96
C GLU A 333 -20.38 -13.46 4.35
N ILE A 334 -21.36 -14.34 4.18
CA ILE A 334 -22.73 -13.99 3.79
C ILE A 334 -23.68 -14.65 4.78
N THR A 335 -24.56 -13.86 5.40
CA THR A 335 -25.61 -14.37 6.28
C THR A 335 -26.97 -14.24 5.60
N GLN A 336 -27.69 -15.36 5.45
CA GLN A 336 -29.05 -15.36 4.91
C GLN A 336 -30.03 -14.76 5.94
N LEU A 337 -30.95 -13.90 5.50
CA LEU A 337 -31.96 -13.30 6.36
C LEU A 337 -33.34 -13.96 6.17
N PRO A 338 -34.23 -13.94 7.19
CA PRO A 338 -35.55 -14.57 7.12
C PRO A 338 -36.47 -14.04 6.02
N ASP A 339 -36.25 -12.82 5.55
CA ASP A 339 -37.03 -12.22 4.47
C ASP A 339 -36.43 -12.45 3.06
N GLY A 340 -35.39 -13.28 2.97
CA GLY A 340 -34.74 -13.64 1.71
C GLY A 340 -33.72 -12.60 1.21
N SER A 341 -33.44 -11.55 1.99
CA SER A 341 -32.24 -10.73 1.77
C SER A 341 -31.00 -11.38 2.39
N VAL A 342 -29.82 -10.83 2.16
CA VAL A 342 -28.57 -11.27 2.81
C VAL A 342 -27.87 -10.10 3.50
N LEU A 343 -27.11 -10.41 4.55
CA LEU A 343 -26.25 -9.47 5.27
C LEU A 343 -24.78 -9.76 4.95
N VAL A 344 -24.02 -8.72 4.63
CA VAL A 344 -22.59 -8.81 4.29
C VAL A 344 -21.86 -7.61 4.90
N ALA A 345 -20.72 -7.83 5.54
CA ALA A 345 -19.83 -6.74 5.93
C ALA A 345 -18.95 -6.32 4.74
N GLY A 346 -18.67 -5.03 4.57
CA GLY A 346 -17.82 -4.56 3.48
C GLY A 346 -17.69 -3.04 3.41
N ALA A 347 -17.10 -2.54 2.33
CA ALA A 347 -16.98 -1.10 2.09
C ALA A 347 -17.89 -0.58 0.97
N GLU A 348 -18.30 0.68 1.09
CA GLU A 348 -19.05 1.37 0.03
C GLU A 348 -18.21 1.49 -1.26
N LYS A 349 -16.89 1.71 -1.09
CA LYS A 349 -15.90 1.87 -2.16
C LYS A 349 -14.55 1.28 -1.77
N TYR A 350 -13.89 0.65 -2.74
CA TYR A 350 -12.48 0.28 -2.62
C TYR A 350 -11.59 1.53 -2.68
N LEU A 351 -10.65 1.61 -1.75
CA LEU A 351 -9.54 2.55 -1.78
C LEU A 351 -8.25 1.75 -1.82
N ALA A 352 -7.39 2.04 -2.80
CA ALA A 352 -6.08 1.38 -2.86
C ALA A 352 -5.24 1.73 -1.63
N GLU A 353 -5.29 3.01 -1.22
CA GLU A 353 -4.58 3.56 -0.06
C GLU A 353 -5.54 4.36 0.82
N GLY A 354 -5.36 4.28 2.13
CA GLY A 354 -6.20 4.96 3.12
C GLY A 354 -7.37 4.13 3.60
N ASP A 355 -8.19 4.72 4.46
CA ASP A 355 -9.13 4.04 5.34
C ASP A 355 -10.40 3.58 4.59
N LEU A 356 -10.92 2.39 4.90
CA LEU A 356 -12.17 1.90 4.32
C LEU A 356 -13.35 2.26 5.21
N ASP A 357 -14.40 2.82 4.61
CA ASP A 357 -15.72 2.95 5.23
C ASP A 357 -16.37 1.56 5.36
N TRP A 358 -16.03 0.85 6.43
CA TRP A 358 -16.45 -0.53 6.68
C TRP A 358 -17.75 -0.60 7.49
N GLY A 359 -18.68 -1.40 7.03
CA GLY A 359 -19.97 -1.56 7.69
C GLY A 359 -20.73 -2.79 7.25
N PHE A 360 -21.85 -3.07 7.93
CA PHE A 360 -22.80 -4.10 7.52
C PHE A 360 -23.75 -3.54 6.47
N TYR A 361 -23.98 -4.32 5.41
CA TYR A 361 -24.91 -4.01 4.34
C TYR A 361 -25.91 -5.13 4.15
N ARG A 362 -27.15 -4.72 3.91
CA ARG A 362 -28.23 -5.58 3.47
C ARG A 362 -28.30 -5.58 1.96
N ILE A 363 -28.21 -6.75 1.35
CA ILE A 363 -28.37 -6.96 -0.09
C ILE A 363 -29.69 -7.67 -0.33
N ALA A 364 -30.58 -7.03 -1.09
CA ALA A 364 -31.91 -7.53 -1.39
C ALA A 364 -32.17 -7.54 -2.90
N GLN A 365 -33.11 -8.37 -3.34
CA GLN A 365 -33.59 -8.39 -4.72
C GLN A 365 -34.11 -7.01 -5.14
N GLY A 366 -33.50 -6.45 -6.19
CA GLY A 366 -33.93 -5.23 -6.84
C GLY A 366 -34.90 -5.51 -8.01
N PRO A 367 -35.35 -4.47 -8.71
CA PRO A 367 -36.18 -4.61 -9.89
C PRO A 367 -35.48 -5.44 -10.99
N GLY A 368 -36.19 -6.41 -11.56
CA GLY A 368 -35.64 -7.31 -12.58
C GLY A 368 -34.52 -8.18 -12.01
N ALA A 369 -33.42 -8.32 -12.73
CA ALA A 369 -32.27 -9.15 -12.38
C ALA A 369 -31.15 -8.40 -11.60
N THR A 370 -31.53 -7.37 -10.84
CA THR A 370 -30.58 -6.51 -10.10
C THR A 370 -30.69 -6.72 -8.59
N VAL A 371 -29.72 -6.20 -7.83
CA VAL A 371 -29.77 -6.17 -6.36
C VAL A 371 -29.67 -4.75 -5.85
N THR A 372 -30.30 -4.50 -4.70
CA THR A 372 -30.18 -3.25 -3.94
C THR A 372 -29.27 -3.45 -2.74
N ARG A 373 -28.37 -2.50 -2.51
CA ARG A 373 -27.45 -2.46 -1.36
C ARG A 373 -27.87 -1.35 -0.40
N THR A 374 -28.08 -1.67 0.87
CA THR A 374 -28.45 -0.69 1.92
C THR A 374 -27.54 -0.85 3.13
N ARG A 375 -26.91 0.24 3.59
CA ARG A 375 -26.08 0.25 4.79
C ARG A 375 -26.95 0.09 6.04
N VAL A 376 -26.56 -0.81 6.93
CA VAL A 376 -27.29 -1.15 8.17
C VAL A 376 -26.60 -0.56 9.39
N ALA A 377 -25.28 -0.75 9.52
CA ALA A 377 -24.52 -0.28 10.67
C ALA A 377 -23.04 -0.04 10.32
N GLU A 378 -22.41 0.92 11.01
CA GLU A 378 -20.97 1.18 11.01
C GLU A 378 -20.22 0.08 11.76
N ILE A 379 -19.06 -0.33 11.26
CA ILE A 379 -18.10 -1.15 12.01
C ILE A 379 -16.89 -0.28 12.32
N ALA A 380 -16.62 -0.08 13.62
CA ALA A 380 -15.47 0.72 14.03
C ALA A 380 -14.15 0.06 13.57
N PRO A 381 -13.20 0.83 13.02
CA PRO A 381 -11.94 0.31 12.54
C PRO A 381 -11.14 -0.35 13.67
N ALA A 382 -10.30 -1.33 13.30
CA ALA A 382 -9.31 -1.86 14.23
C ALA A 382 -8.20 -0.80 14.43
N PRO A 383 -7.75 -0.55 15.67
CA PRO A 383 -6.61 0.35 15.89
C PRO A 383 -5.35 -0.26 15.28
N ALA A 384 -4.64 0.53 14.49
CA ALA A 384 -3.32 0.17 13.99
C ALA A 384 -2.27 0.37 15.08
N ARG A 385 -1.35 -0.57 15.16
CA ARG A 385 -0.23 -0.49 16.11
C ARG A 385 0.81 0.50 15.61
N VAL A 386 1.33 1.35 16.49
CA VAL A 386 2.40 2.28 16.13
C VAL A 386 3.75 1.54 16.12
N TYR A 387 4.40 1.50 14.96
CA TYR A 387 5.76 0.99 14.78
C TYR A 387 6.85 2.03 15.00
N GLY A 388 6.53 3.31 14.84
CA GLY A 388 7.49 4.41 14.83
C GLY A 388 6.83 5.75 15.07
N LEU A 389 7.55 6.68 15.69
CA LEU A 389 7.02 8.01 16.02
C LEU A 389 8.06 9.10 15.79
N ALA A 390 7.65 10.20 15.16
CA ALA A 390 8.45 11.42 15.05
C ALA A 390 7.56 12.65 15.25
N LEU A 391 8.14 13.71 15.85
CA LEU A 391 7.47 14.98 16.03
C LEU A 391 8.43 16.11 15.66
N GLY A 392 8.00 17.01 14.79
CA GLY A 392 8.82 18.16 14.38
C GLY A 392 7.96 19.32 13.91
N SER A 393 8.16 20.52 14.48
CA SER A 393 7.41 21.73 14.12
C SER A 393 5.89 21.54 14.20
N GLY A 394 5.41 20.80 15.20
CA GLY A 394 3.99 20.46 15.37
C GLY A 394 3.43 19.51 14.31
N ILE A 395 4.27 18.77 13.58
CA ILE A 395 3.86 17.69 12.68
C ILE A 395 4.19 16.37 13.36
N LEU A 396 3.16 15.67 13.82
CA LEU A 396 3.26 14.32 14.36
C LEU A 396 3.23 13.33 13.21
N THR A 397 4.27 12.51 13.07
CA THR A 397 4.33 11.42 12.08
C THR A 397 4.40 10.09 12.80
N ARG A 398 3.60 9.11 12.37
CA ARG A 398 3.63 7.74 12.87
C ARG A 398 3.73 6.74 11.73
N ALA A 399 4.58 5.73 11.91
CA ALA A 399 4.53 4.49 11.15
C ALA A 399 3.58 3.55 11.88
N THR A 400 2.64 2.93 11.18
CA THR A 400 1.56 2.12 11.76
C THR A 400 1.44 0.77 11.07
N SER A 401 0.89 -0.23 11.75
CA SER A 401 0.61 -1.55 11.18
C SER A 401 -0.57 -1.54 10.20
N GLY A 402 -0.51 -2.42 9.20
CA GLY A 402 -1.61 -2.72 8.28
C GLY A 402 -2.06 -4.18 8.36
N SER A 403 -1.26 -5.04 8.98
CA SER A 403 -1.53 -6.42 9.40
C SER A 403 -1.97 -7.47 8.36
N TYR A 404 -1.56 -7.54 7.09
CA TYR A 404 -0.41 -7.07 6.32
C TYR A 404 -0.94 -6.83 4.90
N TYR A 405 -1.14 -5.57 4.53
CA TYR A 405 -2.02 -5.20 3.42
C TYR A 405 -1.26 -5.05 2.07
N HIS A 406 -1.67 -5.85 1.06
CA HIS A 406 -1.16 -6.10 -0.33
C HIS A 406 0.00 -7.12 -0.51
N PRO A 407 0.03 -7.94 -1.58
CA PRO A 407 1.14 -8.86 -1.84
C PRO A 407 2.34 -8.05 -2.34
N GLY A 408 3.41 -7.95 -1.53
CA GLY A 408 4.66 -7.30 -1.96
C GLY A 408 5.40 -6.49 -0.89
N ASP A 409 5.55 -7.03 0.32
CA ASP A 409 6.33 -6.47 1.44
C ASP A 409 5.72 -5.25 2.17
N GLN A 410 4.46 -4.87 1.93
CA GLN A 410 3.80 -3.77 2.63
C GLN A 410 3.24 -4.21 3.99
N TYR A 411 3.64 -3.48 5.04
CA TYR A 411 3.40 -3.83 6.45
C TYR A 411 2.49 -2.82 7.16
N GLY A 412 2.23 -1.67 6.56
CA GLY A 412 1.29 -0.68 7.06
C GLY A 412 1.49 0.69 6.42
N THR A 413 1.21 1.77 7.16
CA THR A 413 1.19 3.13 6.58
C THR A 413 1.93 4.16 7.41
N TYR A 414 2.47 5.17 6.73
CA TYR A 414 2.89 6.42 7.34
C TYR A 414 1.70 7.36 7.42
N GLN A 415 1.49 7.99 8.58
CA GLN A 415 0.44 8.97 8.79
C GLN A 415 1.00 10.22 9.44
N SER A 416 0.56 11.39 8.98
CA SER A 416 0.93 12.68 9.55
C SER A 416 -0.28 13.40 10.12
N THR A 417 -0.10 14.09 11.24
CA THR A 417 -1.09 14.94 11.88
C THR A 417 -0.46 16.30 12.20
N TRP A 418 -1.06 17.38 11.70
CA TRP A 418 -0.62 18.74 11.96
C TRP A 418 -1.36 19.27 13.16
N LEU A 419 -0.61 19.72 14.14
CA LEU A 419 -1.10 20.40 15.33
C LEU A 419 -0.95 21.90 15.17
N ALA A 420 -1.84 22.68 15.76
CA ALA A 420 -1.69 24.13 15.83
C ALA A 420 -0.34 24.50 16.48
N THR A 421 0.38 25.46 15.88
CA THR A 421 1.70 25.93 16.36
C THR A 421 1.62 27.13 17.30
N SER A 422 0.41 27.62 17.53
CA SER A 422 0.10 28.75 18.40
C SER A 422 -1.17 28.44 19.19
N GLY A 423 -1.23 28.86 20.45
CA GLY A 423 -2.40 28.62 21.30
C GLY A 423 -2.53 27.17 21.76
N ALA A 424 -3.77 26.71 21.97
CA ALA A 424 -4.05 25.31 22.26
C ALA A 424 -3.65 24.44 21.05
N ARG A 425 -2.96 23.32 21.29
CA ARG A 425 -2.36 22.47 20.26
C ARG A 425 -3.41 21.61 19.53
N ASP A 426 -4.48 22.19 19.01
CA ASP A 426 -5.56 21.44 18.36
C ASP A 426 -5.11 20.72 17.08
N ILE A 427 -5.78 19.61 16.75
CA ILE A 427 -5.57 18.89 15.49
C ILE A 427 -6.13 19.76 14.34
N VAL A 428 -5.25 20.14 13.41
CA VAL A 428 -5.59 20.93 12.23
C VAL A 428 -5.99 20.04 11.06
N LYS A 429 -5.21 18.98 10.80
CA LYS A 429 -5.49 17.98 9.75
C LYS A 429 -4.67 16.71 9.97
N SER A 430 -5.10 15.62 9.34
CA SER A 430 -4.34 14.36 9.26
C SER A 430 -4.33 13.80 7.84
N THR A 431 -3.29 13.03 7.49
CA THR A 431 -3.09 12.42 6.17
C THR A 431 -2.46 11.04 6.29
N VAL A 432 -2.67 10.21 5.26
CA VAL A 432 -1.89 9.01 4.99
C VAL A 432 -0.85 9.36 3.92
N ASP A 433 0.42 9.14 4.22
CA ASP A 433 1.56 9.65 3.46
C ASP A 433 2.27 8.59 2.60
N GLY A 434 1.90 7.32 2.74
CA GLY A 434 2.50 6.21 2.01
C GLY A 434 2.61 4.96 2.86
N TYR A 435 3.39 3.98 2.39
CA TYR A 435 3.46 2.65 2.98
C TYR A 435 4.73 2.42 3.80
N VAL A 436 4.54 1.70 4.90
CA VAL A 436 5.62 1.02 5.61
C VAL A 436 5.81 -0.34 4.94
N ASN A 437 7.06 -0.73 4.69
CA ASN A 437 7.43 -2.02 4.12
C ASN A 437 8.67 -2.62 4.82
N GLY A 438 9.06 -3.83 4.43
CA GLY A 438 10.18 -4.54 5.06
C GLY A 438 11.56 -3.90 4.92
N ARG A 439 11.70 -2.81 4.15
CA ARG A 439 12.92 -2.02 4.09
C ARG A 439 13.00 -0.94 5.16
N ASP A 440 11.89 -0.65 5.82
CA ASP A 440 11.82 0.45 6.78
C ASP A 440 12.21 0.01 8.20
N GLY A 441 12.22 -1.30 8.42
CA GLY A 441 12.57 -1.97 9.67
C GLY A 441 12.17 -3.44 9.62
N ASN A 442 12.62 -4.24 10.59
CA ASN A 442 12.24 -5.65 10.69
C ASN A 442 10.85 -5.80 11.35
N CYS A 443 9.81 -5.39 10.63
CA CYS A 443 8.42 -5.49 11.07
C CYS A 443 7.87 -6.85 10.65
N SER A 444 8.15 -7.92 11.41
CA SER A 444 7.79 -9.28 11.02
C SER A 444 6.43 -9.78 11.53
N THR A 445 5.84 -9.16 12.55
CA THR A 445 4.48 -9.48 13.05
C THR A 445 3.85 -8.30 13.83
N ASP A 446 2.52 -8.30 13.99
CA ASP A 446 1.80 -7.34 14.86
C ASP A 446 2.17 -7.46 16.34
N ASP A 447 2.70 -8.60 16.76
CA ASP A 447 3.19 -8.85 18.13
C ASP A 447 4.69 -8.59 18.31
N GLY A 448 5.42 -8.21 17.24
CA GLY A 448 6.87 -7.95 17.28
C GLY A 448 7.24 -6.68 18.05
N PRO A 449 8.52 -6.37 18.29
CA PRO A 449 8.89 -5.05 18.82
C PRO A 449 8.56 -3.94 17.81
N ARG A 450 8.32 -2.71 18.30
CA ARG A 450 8.23 -1.54 17.41
C ARG A 450 9.50 -1.44 16.57
N CYS A 451 9.35 -1.33 15.26
CA CYS A 451 10.40 -1.70 14.30
C CYS A 451 10.96 -0.54 13.48
N VAL A 452 10.32 0.63 13.46
CA VAL A 452 10.72 1.78 12.62
C VAL A 452 11.11 2.96 13.50
N ARG A 453 12.41 3.15 13.78
CA ARG A 453 12.86 4.37 14.47
C ARG A 453 12.76 5.57 13.53
N MET A 454 12.04 6.61 13.92
CA MET A 454 11.77 7.77 13.07
C MET A 454 12.42 9.06 13.58
N PHE A 455 12.65 10.00 12.66
CA PHE A 455 13.21 11.33 12.92
C PHE A 455 12.45 12.37 12.10
N ALA A 456 12.13 13.52 12.68
CA ALA A 456 11.58 14.65 11.95
C ALA A 456 12.71 15.60 11.53
N ASP A 457 12.65 16.14 10.32
CA ASP A 457 13.59 17.17 9.88
C ASP A 457 13.18 18.58 10.34
N GLY A 458 11.94 18.74 10.77
CA GLY A 458 11.34 20.01 11.19
C GLY A 458 10.67 20.80 10.06
N THR A 459 10.83 20.43 8.79
CA THR A 459 10.33 21.18 7.60
C THR A 459 9.17 20.52 6.88
N GLY A 460 8.71 19.36 7.37
CA GLY A 460 7.65 18.56 6.72
C GLY A 460 8.18 17.34 5.98
N PHE A 461 9.39 16.89 6.35
CA PHE A 461 9.89 15.57 6.00
C PHE A 461 10.22 14.76 7.25
N HIS A 462 10.17 13.45 7.11
CA HIS A 462 10.68 12.53 8.11
C HIS A 462 11.63 11.52 7.50
N GLY A 463 12.58 11.08 8.31
CA GLY A 463 13.49 9.98 8.03
C GLY A 463 13.25 8.82 8.97
N ARG A 464 13.90 7.71 8.67
CA ARG A 464 13.92 6.49 9.49
C ARG A 464 15.33 5.98 9.61
N THR A 465 15.63 5.24 10.68
CA THR A 465 16.97 4.67 10.87
C THR A 465 17.35 3.83 9.66
N GLU A 466 16.54 2.87 9.24
CA GLU A 466 16.93 2.02 8.11
C GLU A 466 16.76 2.73 6.76
N GLY A 467 17.84 2.81 6.00
CA GLY A 467 17.81 3.25 4.61
C GLY A 467 17.27 2.18 3.65
N ASP A 468 17.20 2.51 2.37
CA ASP A 468 16.92 1.51 1.33
C ASP A 468 18.18 0.63 1.17
N TYR A 469 18.01 -0.72 1.18
CA TYR A 469 19.08 -1.73 0.99
C TYR A 469 20.00 -1.43 -0.22
N SER A 470 19.48 -0.60 -1.12
CA SER A 470 20.09 0.48 -1.91
C SER A 470 21.59 0.77 -1.81
N ASN A 471 22.05 1.23 -0.64
CA ASN A 471 23.09 2.26 -0.41
C ASN A 471 22.55 3.70 -0.22
N LYS A 472 21.24 3.86 0.00
CA LYS A 472 20.58 5.17 0.04
C LYS A 472 19.94 5.45 1.38
N THR A 473 19.99 6.71 1.80
CA THR A 473 19.08 7.25 2.81
C THR A 473 18.03 8.11 2.12
N VAL A 474 16.78 8.02 2.58
CA VAL A 474 15.61 8.61 1.93
C VAL A 474 14.79 9.34 2.98
N LEU A 475 14.38 10.57 2.67
CA LEU A 475 13.33 11.25 3.44
C LEU A 475 11.98 11.03 2.76
N LEU A 476 10.93 11.01 3.57
CA LEU A 476 9.54 10.92 3.13
C LEU A 476 8.85 12.25 3.40
N ALA A 477 8.01 12.70 2.47
CA ALA A 477 7.26 13.94 2.61
C ALA A 477 6.03 13.71 3.49
N ASN A 478 5.83 14.55 4.51
CA ASN A 478 4.60 14.53 5.28
C ASN A 478 3.44 15.11 4.43
N GLY A 479 2.32 14.40 4.35
CA GLY A 479 1.13 14.85 3.61
C GLY A 479 1.13 14.52 2.12
N SER A 480 2.05 13.65 1.68
CA SER A 480 2.23 13.32 0.27
C SER A 480 2.77 11.91 0.11
N THR A 481 2.15 11.13 -0.78
CA THR A 481 2.63 9.81 -1.20
C THR A 481 3.83 9.85 -2.13
N ALA A 482 4.20 11.05 -2.61
CA ALA A 482 5.45 11.24 -3.33
C ALA A 482 6.65 11.09 -2.38
N GLY A 483 7.64 10.28 -2.80
CA GLY A 483 8.90 10.16 -2.08
C GLY A 483 9.62 11.50 -1.94
N GLY A 484 10.36 11.67 -0.84
CA GLY A 484 11.20 12.85 -0.59
C GLY A 484 12.61 12.71 -1.17
N PRO A 485 13.52 13.64 -0.83
CA PRO A 485 14.90 13.62 -1.31
C PRO A 485 15.63 12.34 -0.84
N SER A 486 16.46 11.80 -1.72
CA SER A 486 17.29 10.62 -1.42
C SER A 486 18.75 10.88 -1.75
N VAL A 487 19.65 10.36 -0.92
CA VAL A 487 21.11 10.45 -1.15
C VAL A 487 21.70 9.05 -1.14
N ASP A 488 22.49 8.74 -2.17
CA ASP A 488 23.33 7.55 -2.23
C ASP A 488 24.59 7.80 -1.39
N THR A 489 24.63 7.17 -0.21
CA THR A 489 25.67 7.35 0.81
C THR A 489 26.92 6.53 0.51
N LYS A 490 26.85 5.62 -0.47
CA LYS A 490 27.88 4.60 -0.77
C LYS A 490 28.14 3.61 0.36
N LEU A 491 27.32 3.60 1.41
CA LEU A 491 27.41 2.65 2.52
C LEU A 491 26.54 1.43 2.26
N SER A 492 26.95 0.26 2.77
CA SER A 492 26.06 -0.89 2.87
C SER A 492 25.14 -0.69 4.08
N SER A 493 23.82 -0.81 3.89
CA SER A 493 22.81 -0.64 4.94
C SER A 493 23.01 0.65 5.77
N PRO A 494 22.88 1.83 5.14
CA PRO A 494 23.04 3.10 5.84
C PRO A 494 21.95 3.27 6.92
N GLN A 495 22.38 3.66 8.12
CA GLN A 495 21.52 3.94 9.25
C GLN A 495 21.51 5.43 9.58
N LEU A 496 20.35 6.10 9.48
CA LEU A 496 20.14 7.47 9.90
C LEU A 496 20.12 7.57 11.43
N THR A 497 20.85 8.55 11.97
CA THR A 497 21.05 8.72 13.41
C THR A 497 20.68 10.10 13.92
N ASP A 498 20.72 11.11 13.04
CA ASP A 498 20.33 12.48 13.35
C ASP A 498 19.82 13.18 12.08
N LEU A 499 18.90 14.14 12.24
CA LEU A 499 18.22 14.84 11.15
C LEU A 499 17.82 16.26 11.60
N SER A 500 18.17 17.26 10.80
CA SER A 500 17.80 18.66 11.03
C SER A 500 17.79 19.44 9.72
N GLY A 501 16.58 19.83 9.27
CA GLY A 501 16.37 20.45 7.98
C GLY A 501 16.93 19.62 6.83
N ARG A 502 17.78 20.22 6.00
CA ARG A 502 18.42 19.53 4.87
C ARG A 502 19.55 18.57 5.25
N TRP A 503 19.97 18.54 6.52
CA TRP A 503 21.15 17.80 6.97
C TRP A 503 20.75 16.53 7.72
N GLY A 504 21.38 15.41 7.36
CA GLY A 504 21.27 14.16 8.10
C GLY A 504 22.64 13.60 8.45
N VAL A 505 22.68 12.74 9.47
CA VAL A 505 23.86 11.96 9.83
C VAL A 505 23.55 10.49 9.63
N VAL A 506 24.38 9.81 8.85
CA VAL A 506 24.24 8.37 8.57
C VAL A 506 25.51 7.61 8.94
N ARG A 507 25.36 6.36 9.37
CA ARG A 507 26.48 5.43 9.59
C ARG A 507 26.25 4.11 8.85
N SER A 508 27.27 3.28 8.69
CA SER A 508 27.06 1.90 8.23
C SER A 508 26.37 1.11 9.34
N GLY A 509 25.42 0.23 8.99
CA GLY A 509 24.78 -0.69 9.94
C GLY A 509 25.77 -1.64 10.63
N THR A 510 26.96 -1.83 10.05
CA THR A 510 28.06 -2.60 10.65
C THR A 510 29.01 -1.76 11.52
N GLY A 511 28.69 -0.49 11.77
CA GLY A 511 29.54 0.45 12.50
C GLY A 511 30.58 1.18 11.63
N GLY A 512 31.39 2.01 12.28
CA GLY A 512 32.39 2.87 11.64
C GLY A 512 32.03 4.36 11.66
N SER A 513 32.81 5.17 10.95
CA SER A 513 32.67 6.62 11.00
C SER A 513 31.35 7.12 10.39
N PRO A 514 30.74 8.16 10.97
CA PRO A 514 29.53 8.77 10.45
C PRO A 514 29.80 9.57 9.16
N TYR A 515 28.75 9.79 8.39
CA TYR A 515 28.71 10.57 7.17
C TYR A 515 27.68 11.67 7.32
N LEU A 516 28.07 12.88 6.96
CA LEU A 516 27.16 14.02 6.85
C LEU A 516 26.49 13.95 5.48
N VAL A 517 25.16 14.00 5.47
CA VAL A 517 24.31 13.96 4.28
C VAL A 517 23.67 15.32 4.08
N ASP A 518 23.75 15.83 2.85
CA ASP A 518 23.02 17.02 2.41
C ASP A 518 21.95 16.59 1.40
N PHE A 519 20.70 16.54 1.87
CA PHE A 519 19.58 16.08 1.06
C PHE A 519 19.26 17.00 -0.12
N SER A 520 19.61 18.29 -0.03
CA SER A 520 19.31 19.24 -1.11
C SER A 520 20.40 19.27 -2.18
N ALA A 521 21.67 19.01 -1.81
CA ALA A 521 22.78 18.87 -2.75
C ALA A 521 22.94 17.44 -3.26
N ALA A 522 22.26 16.47 -2.64
CA ALA A 522 22.40 15.04 -2.88
C ALA A 522 23.85 14.55 -2.72
N THR A 523 24.52 15.00 -1.66
CA THR A 523 25.92 14.65 -1.35
C THR A 523 26.04 14.00 0.01
N SER A 524 27.09 13.19 0.18
CA SER A 524 27.46 12.58 1.45
C SER A 524 28.97 12.69 1.67
N THR A 525 29.40 13.10 2.87
CA THR A 525 30.82 13.29 3.20
C THR A 525 31.17 12.59 4.51
N ARG A 526 32.18 11.71 4.46
CA ARG A 526 32.70 11.00 5.63
C ARG A 526 33.23 11.99 6.67
N GLN A 527 32.84 11.82 7.92
CA GLN A 527 33.37 12.55 9.06
C GLN A 527 34.42 11.68 9.77
N ASN A 528 35.55 12.24 10.17
CA ASN A 528 36.52 11.52 10.98
C ASN A 528 36.17 11.69 12.46
N ALA A 529 35.09 11.01 12.90
CA ALA A 529 34.50 11.17 14.22
C ALA A 529 33.97 9.83 14.77
N THR A 530 33.81 9.72 16.09
CA THR A 530 33.09 8.61 16.75
C THR A 530 31.59 8.82 16.72
N ALA A 531 31.16 10.07 16.88
CA ALA A 531 29.77 10.50 16.81
C ALA A 531 29.67 11.88 16.17
N THR A 532 28.56 12.13 15.48
CA THR A 532 28.27 13.41 14.81
C THR A 532 26.82 13.82 15.06
N ALA A 533 26.58 15.10 15.31
CA ALA A 533 25.25 15.68 15.44
C ALA A 533 25.09 16.94 14.58
N VAL A 534 23.85 17.22 14.17
CA VAL A 534 23.48 18.36 13.32
C VAL A 534 22.38 19.20 13.95
N TRP A 535 22.52 20.51 13.81
CA TRP A 535 21.47 21.50 14.07
C TRP A 535 21.51 22.55 12.97
N GLY A 536 20.74 22.31 11.90
CA GLY A 536 20.93 23.00 10.63
C GLY A 536 22.34 22.81 10.09
N SER A 537 23.01 23.89 9.69
CA SER A 537 24.38 23.83 9.15
C SER A 537 25.47 23.73 10.21
N LEU A 538 25.13 23.79 11.50
CA LEU A 538 26.08 23.56 12.58
C LEU A 538 26.28 22.05 12.78
N VAL A 539 27.51 21.58 12.55
CA VAL A 539 27.89 20.17 12.63
C VAL A 539 28.88 19.97 13.76
N TRP A 540 28.57 19.06 14.69
CA TRP A 540 29.43 18.70 15.81
C TRP A 540 30.03 17.32 15.61
N ASN A 541 31.34 17.19 15.79
CA ASN A 541 32.08 15.93 15.65
C ASN A 541 32.84 15.62 16.95
N ALA A 542 32.71 14.40 17.47
CA ALA A 542 33.50 13.91 18.60
C ALA A 542 34.66 13.00 18.17
N THR A 543 35.75 13.04 18.92
CA THR A 543 36.92 12.17 18.76
C THR A 543 36.91 11.03 19.78
N GLU A 544 37.79 10.05 19.58
CA GLU A 544 38.04 8.94 20.52
C GLU A 544 38.62 9.42 21.87
N THR A 545 39.12 10.65 21.94
CA THR A 545 39.68 11.26 23.16
C THR A 545 38.69 12.16 23.89
N GLY A 546 37.40 12.11 23.53
CA GLY A 546 36.37 12.95 24.16
C GLY A 546 36.37 14.43 23.72
N GLN A 547 37.18 14.82 22.74
CA GLN A 547 37.13 16.18 22.21
C GLN A 547 35.96 16.31 21.24
N VAL A 548 35.11 17.32 21.42
CA VAL A 548 33.98 17.62 20.55
C VAL A 548 34.20 18.99 19.90
N THR A 549 34.10 19.06 18.57
CA THR A 549 34.37 20.27 17.79
C THR A 549 33.28 20.51 16.76
N ALA A 550 32.80 21.76 16.69
CA ALA A 550 31.89 22.22 15.67
C ALA A 550 32.63 22.77 14.44
N ASN A 551 31.96 22.77 13.28
CA ASN A 551 32.49 23.32 12.02
C ASN A 551 32.74 24.84 12.05
N ASN A 552 32.30 25.55 13.09
CA ASN A 552 32.63 26.96 13.37
C ASN A 552 33.82 27.13 14.35
N ALA A 553 34.55 26.04 14.64
CA ALA A 553 35.67 25.96 15.58
C ALA A 553 35.32 26.07 17.07
N GLU A 554 34.04 26.08 17.45
CA GLU A 554 33.64 25.92 18.85
C GLU A 554 33.98 24.50 19.35
N THR A 555 34.57 24.38 20.55
CA THR A 555 35.01 23.08 21.08
C THR A 555 34.80 22.96 22.59
N PHE A 556 34.60 21.72 23.06
CA PHE A 556 34.66 21.34 24.46
C PHE A 556 35.22 19.92 24.59
N THR A 557 35.68 19.55 25.78
CA THR A 557 36.08 18.18 26.11
C THR A 557 35.03 17.57 27.02
N THR A 558 34.64 16.33 26.77
CA THR A 558 33.71 15.59 27.61
C THR A 558 34.25 15.43 29.04
N ARG A 559 33.34 15.17 29.98
CA ARG A 559 33.78 14.70 31.30
C ARG A 559 34.55 13.40 31.18
N ASP A 560 35.62 13.30 31.96
CA ASP A 560 36.49 12.12 32.06
C ASP A 560 37.12 11.71 30.71
N ASP A 561 37.21 12.65 29.76
CA ASP A 561 37.77 12.46 28.41
C ASP A 561 37.16 11.25 27.66
N CYS A 562 35.91 10.90 27.98
CA CYS A 562 35.25 9.72 27.42
C CYS A 562 34.84 9.94 25.96
N ALA A 563 35.02 8.90 25.13
CA ALA A 563 34.60 8.90 23.73
C ALA A 563 33.07 8.80 23.60
N PRO A 564 32.38 9.83 23.05
CA PRO A 564 30.94 9.77 22.84
C PRO A 564 30.58 8.71 21.80
N ALA A 565 29.62 7.87 22.15
CA ALA A 565 28.91 6.98 21.23
C ALA A 565 27.64 7.65 20.64
N GLU A 566 27.13 8.66 21.33
CA GLU A 566 25.97 9.44 20.92
C GLU A 566 26.24 10.93 21.10
N LEU A 567 25.77 11.73 20.14
CA LEU A 567 25.71 13.18 20.20
C LEU A 567 24.34 13.65 19.72
N GLN A 568 23.82 14.71 20.34
CA GLN A 568 22.64 15.43 19.87
C GLN A 568 22.87 16.94 20.04
N ALA A 569 22.36 17.77 19.14
CA ALA A 569 22.53 19.23 19.21
C ALA A 569 21.20 19.96 18.97
N VAL A 570 20.79 20.83 19.90
CA VAL A 570 19.59 21.67 19.76
C VAL A 570 19.90 23.05 20.30
N GLY A 571 19.94 24.04 19.41
CA GLY A 571 20.13 25.44 19.78
C GLY A 571 21.37 25.67 20.64
N ARG A 572 21.13 26.00 21.91
CA ARG A 572 22.15 26.30 22.93
C ARG A 572 22.89 25.06 23.44
N TYR A 573 22.32 23.88 23.34
CA TYR A 573 22.79 22.70 24.07
C TYR A 573 23.32 21.62 23.14
N VAL A 574 24.38 20.95 23.59
CA VAL A 574 24.96 19.76 22.95
C VAL A 574 25.00 18.63 23.98
N TYR A 575 24.21 17.59 23.75
CA TYR A 575 24.20 16.39 24.59
C TYR A 575 25.21 15.38 24.05
N TYR A 576 25.89 14.68 24.96
CA TYR A 576 26.73 13.54 24.65
C TYR A 576 26.48 12.39 25.63
N ALA A 577 26.61 11.16 25.12
CA ALA A 577 26.65 9.96 25.95
C ALA A 577 27.82 9.06 25.56
N CYS A 578 28.52 8.61 26.58
CA CYS A 578 29.54 7.58 26.56
C CYS A 578 28.95 6.26 27.08
N SER A 579 29.76 5.21 27.23
CA SER A 579 29.30 3.90 27.70
C SER A 579 28.72 3.89 29.11
N SER A 580 29.19 4.77 30.00
CA SER A 580 28.77 4.81 31.41
C SER A 580 28.51 6.22 31.97
N SER A 581 28.71 7.27 31.17
CA SER A 581 28.53 8.66 31.59
C SER A 581 27.95 9.51 30.46
N GLY A 582 27.28 10.59 30.81
CA GLY A 582 26.69 11.53 29.87
C GLY A 582 26.80 12.97 30.36
N GLY A 583 26.63 13.91 29.46
CA GLY A 583 26.62 15.33 29.81
C GLY A 583 25.95 16.20 28.76
N VAL A 584 25.61 17.41 29.20
CA VAL A 584 25.13 18.48 28.32
C VAL A 584 26.09 19.65 28.40
N TYR A 585 26.69 19.99 27.27
CA TYR A 585 27.46 21.22 27.09
C TYR A 585 26.51 22.37 26.75
N ASP A 586 26.64 23.45 27.51
CA ASP A 586 25.94 24.71 27.28
C ASP A 586 26.85 25.67 26.52
N ARG A 587 26.48 25.97 25.28
CA ARG A 587 27.25 26.82 24.38
C ARG A 587 27.34 28.28 24.81
N VAL A 588 26.46 28.74 25.71
CA VAL A 588 26.48 30.12 26.21
C VAL A 588 27.37 30.23 27.44
N THR A 589 27.16 29.38 28.44
CA THR A 589 27.95 29.42 29.69
C THR A 589 29.30 28.72 29.55
N LYS A 590 29.47 27.92 28.50
CA LYS A 590 30.65 27.06 28.25
C LYS A 590 30.86 25.99 29.32
N GLY A 591 29.87 25.77 30.18
CA GLY A 591 29.86 24.72 31.19
C GLY A 591 29.29 23.41 30.66
N ILE A 592 29.60 22.33 31.36
CA ILE A 592 28.96 21.02 31.12
C ILE A 592 28.18 20.68 32.39
N THR A 593 27.01 20.06 32.26
CA THR A 593 26.19 19.51 33.38
C THR A 593 26.07 18.00 33.22
N PRO A 594 26.15 17.18 34.29
CA PRO A 594 25.98 15.73 34.16
C PRO A 594 24.60 15.41 33.61
N ALA A 595 24.50 14.38 32.77
CA ALA A 595 23.24 13.97 32.17
C ALA A 595 23.11 12.45 32.15
N PRO A 596 21.89 11.92 32.17
CA PRO A 596 21.67 10.49 32.09
C PRO A 596 22.07 9.93 30.71
N THR A 597 22.25 8.61 30.65
CA THR A 597 22.51 7.84 29.41
C THR A 597 21.39 6.84 29.16
N GLY A 598 21.23 6.44 27.90
CA GLY A 598 20.22 5.48 27.48
C GLY A 598 18.82 6.09 27.33
N ASN A 599 18.23 5.92 26.15
CA ASN A 599 16.91 6.43 25.80
C ASN A 599 16.72 7.92 26.12
N VAL A 600 17.65 8.79 25.72
CA VAL A 600 17.59 10.24 25.94
C VAL A 600 17.32 10.97 24.63
N GLN A 601 16.49 12.00 24.65
CA GLN A 601 16.39 13.00 23.57
C GLN A 601 16.53 14.41 24.13
N LEU A 602 17.32 15.22 23.42
CA LEU A 602 17.52 16.63 23.67
C LEU A 602 16.44 17.45 22.96
N GLY A 603 15.72 18.27 23.71
CA GLY A 603 14.84 19.33 23.21
C GLY A 603 15.45 20.72 23.40
N ASP A 604 14.71 21.75 23.03
CA ASP A 604 15.14 23.14 23.23
C ASP A 604 15.00 23.53 24.71
N GLY A 605 16.09 23.36 25.47
CA GLY A 605 16.15 23.69 26.89
C GLY A 605 15.90 22.53 27.85
N PHE A 606 15.75 21.29 27.36
CA PHE A 606 15.46 20.14 28.22
C PHE A 606 16.00 18.81 27.69
N LEU A 607 16.13 17.83 28.58
CA LEU A 607 16.28 16.42 28.21
C LEU A 607 15.00 15.66 28.56
N ALA A 608 14.60 14.74 27.70
CA ALA A 608 13.61 13.72 28.01
C ALA A 608 14.29 12.34 28.05
N GLN A 609 13.93 11.51 29.03
CA GLN A 609 14.46 10.15 29.18
C GLN A 609 13.37 9.16 29.60
N SER A 610 13.32 7.99 28.96
CA SER A 610 12.47 6.88 29.42
C SER A 610 13.25 5.77 30.14
N THR A 611 12.70 5.28 31.25
CA THR A 611 13.11 4.01 31.89
C THR A 611 11.87 3.19 32.25
N ASP A 612 12.01 1.86 32.30
CA ASP A 612 10.88 0.97 32.66
C ASP A 612 10.41 1.17 34.12
N ALA A 613 11.29 1.65 34.99
CA ALA A 613 10.97 1.88 36.40
C ALA A 613 10.28 3.24 36.63
N ASP A 614 10.73 4.28 35.94
CA ASP A 614 10.33 5.65 36.26
C ASP A 614 9.38 6.29 35.22
N GLY A 615 9.21 5.65 34.07
CA GLY A 615 8.47 6.22 32.94
C GLY A 615 9.28 7.27 32.17
N LEU A 616 8.59 8.26 31.58
CA LEU A 616 9.21 9.34 30.82
C LEU A 616 9.45 10.55 31.72
N LYS A 617 10.71 10.87 31.93
CA LYS A 617 11.19 11.99 32.75
C LYS A 617 11.63 13.17 31.90
N LEU A 618 11.53 14.36 32.46
CA LEU A 618 11.96 15.62 31.87
C LEU A 618 12.95 16.31 32.81
N VAL A 619 14.08 16.77 32.27
CA VAL A 619 15.11 17.54 33.00
C VAL A 619 15.23 18.92 32.36
N ASP A 620 14.96 19.97 33.11
CA ASP A 620 15.11 21.37 32.66
C ASP A 620 16.58 21.81 32.75
N LEU A 621 17.15 22.20 31.61
CA LEU A 621 18.56 22.59 31.48
C LEU A 621 18.84 24.04 31.89
N ALA A 622 17.81 24.83 32.22
CA ALA A 622 17.95 26.18 32.77
C ALA A 622 18.08 26.20 34.31
N GLY A 623 18.24 25.03 34.94
CA GLY A 623 18.41 24.89 36.39
C GLY A 623 17.15 24.45 37.13
N GLY A 624 16.12 23.98 36.40
CA GLY A 624 14.94 23.35 37.00
C GLY A 624 15.20 21.92 37.45
N ALA A 625 14.29 21.37 38.26
CA ALA A 625 14.38 20.00 38.76
C ALA A 625 13.92 18.97 37.71
N GLU A 626 14.44 17.75 37.81
CA GLU A 626 13.90 16.58 37.13
C GLU A 626 12.46 16.31 37.60
N ARG A 627 11.57 15.96 36.67
CA ARG A 627 10.20 15.54 36.99
C ARG A 627 9.72 14.43 36.06
N VAL A 628 8.81 13.60 36.55
CA VAL A 628 8.12 12.60 35.73
C VAL A 628 7.05 13.31 34.89
N LEU A 629 7.13 13.15 33.58
CA LEU A 629 6.16 13.67 32.61
C LEU A 629 5.08 12.63 32.29
N VAL A 630 5.47 11.36 32.17
CA VAL A 630 4.56 10.23 31.95
C VAL A 630 4.92 9.08 32.89
N PRO A 631 4.00 8.59 33.73
CA PRO A 631 4.25 7.44 34.60
C PRO A 631 4.59 6.17 33.81
N ALA A 632 5.40 5.28 34.40
CA ALA A 632 5.77 4.00 33.77
C ALA A 632 4.56 3.15 33.35
N ALA A 633 3.47 3.19 34.11
CA ALA A 633 2.25 2.42 33.85
C ALA A 633 1.51 2.84 32.56
N GLU A 634 1.77 4.03 32.04
CA GLU A 634 1.15 4.53 30.80
C GLU A 634 2.00 4.26 29.56
N LEU A 635 3.25 3.83 29.74
CA LEU A 635 4.17 3.55 28.65
C LEU A 635 4.26 2.04 28.39
N PRO A 636 4.47 1.63 27.12
CA PRO A 636 4.86 0.26 26.82
C PRO A 636 6.17 -0.12 27.54
N MET A 637 6.30 -1.39 27.92
CA MET A 637 7.60 -1.90 28.39
C MET A 637 8.67 -1.74 27.31
N PHE A 638 9.90 -1.43 27.72
CA PHE A 638 11.04 -1.17 26.83
C PHE A 638 10.84 0.02 25.89
N SER A 639 10.10 1.04 26.35
CA SER A 639 9.78 2.26 25.60
C SER A 639 11.05 3.02 25.16
N ARG A 640 11.15 3.32 23.86
CA ARG A 640 12.33 3.92 23.21
C ARG A 640 12.00 5.19 22.42
N PRO A 641 12.93 6.15 22.35
CA PRO A 641 12.76 7.35 21.54
C PRO A 641 12.75 7.04 20.04
N GLY A 642 11.84 7.68 19.30
CA GLY A 642 11.62 7.47 17.88
C GLY A 642 10.72 6.25 17.55
N TYR A 643 10.27 5.52 18.58
CA TYR A 643 9.37 4.37 18.47
C TYR A 643 8.10 4.58 19.30
N ASP A 644 8.27 4.81 20.58
CA ASP A 644 7.21 4.92 21.59
C ASP A 644 6.92 6.36 21.98
N TRP A 645 7.95 7.21 21.92
CA TRP A 645 7.86 8.62 22.21
C TRP A 645 8.87 9.42 21.38
N ALA A 646 8.63 10.72 21.23
CA ALA A 646 9.50 11.61 20.46
C ALA A 646 9.42 13.05 20.99
N VAL A 647 10.57 13.73 20.99
CA VAL A 647 10.69 15.16 21.32
C VAL A 647 10.57 16.01 20.04
N ASP A 648 9.75 17.06 20.09
CA ASP A 648 9.74 18.11 19.10
C ASP A 648 10.95 19.05 19.31
N ARG A 649 12.07 18.75 18.66
CA ARG A 649 13.27 19.60 18.70
C ARG A 649 13.02 21.01 18.14
N PHE A 650 11.94 21.21 17.39
CA PHE A 650 11.58 22.47 16.73
C PHE A 650 10.32 23.12 17.31
N GLY A 651 9.70 22.54 18.34
CA GLY A 651 8.42 23.02 18.88
C GLY A 651 8.21 22.77 20.37
N GLY A 652 9.20 22.16 21.03
CA GLY A 652 9.30 22.05 22.48
C GLY A 652 8.35 21.04 23.15
N GLY A 653 7.50 20.35 22.41
CA GLY A 653 6.57 19.34 22.93
C GLY A 653 7.16 17.93 22.98
N VAL A 654 6.48 17.01 23.65
CA VAL A 654 6.83 15.59 23.71
C VAL A 654 5.60 14.76 23.35
N ALA A 655 5.74 13.82 22.40
CA ALA A 655 4.71 12.87 22.07
C ALA A 655 5.01 11.49 22.67
N TYR A 656 4.00 10.76 23.15
CA TYR A 656 4.11 9.35 23.52
C TYR A 656 2.88 8.55 23.08
N VAL A 657 3.06 7.25 22.86
CA VAL A 657 1.98 6.33 22.53
C VAL A 657 1.54 5.57 23.78
N ASP A 658 0.23 5.53 24.02
CA ASP A 658 -0.34 4.75 25.13
C ASP A 658 -0.63 3.29 24.74
N ALA A 659 -1.07 2.49 25.72
CA ALA A 659 -1.40 1.07 25.52
C ALA A 659 -2.58 0.82 24.55
N THR A 660 -3.33 1.86 24.18
CA THR A 660 -4.43 1.81 23.21
C THR A 660 -4.03 2.37 21.84
N GLU A 661 -2.73 2.59 21.61
CA GLU A 661 -2.14 3.11 20.38
C GLU A 661 -2.57 4.55 20.04
N ARG A 662 -3.14 5.28 21.00
CA ARG A 662 -3.37 6.73 20.89
C ARG A 662 -2.07 7.47 21.17
N VAL A 663 -1.89 8.62 20.52
CA VAL A 663 -0.70 9.45 20.71
C VAL A 663 -1.05 10.69 21.50
N HIS A 664 -0.42 10.86 22.65
CA HIS A 664 -0.56 12.04 23.50
C HIS A 664 0.58 12.99 23.20
N VAL A 665 0.27 14.26 22.92
CA VAL A 665 1.25 15.32 22.71
C VAL A 665 1.17 16.30 23.87
N LEU A 666 2.25 16.35 24.64
CA LEU A 666 2.37 17.08 25.90
C LEU A 666 3.17 18.35 25.72
N ASP A 667 2.77 19.40 26.43
CA ASP A 667 3.62 20.57 26.65
C ASP A 667 4.65 20.27 27.74
N THR A 668 5.89 20.68 27.51
CA THR A 668 6.95 20.56 28.50
C THR A 668 6.91 21.69 29.53
N GLY A 669 6.15 22.76 29.32
CA GLY A 669 6.14 23.94 30.17
C GLY A 669 7.49 24.67 30.24
N ILE A 670 8.47 24.25 29.42
CA ILE A 670 9.80 24.83 29.34
C ILE A 670 9.78 25.87 28.24
N ARG A 671 10.26 27.08 28.57
CA ARG A 671 10.22 28.21 27.66
C ARG A 671 11.16 27.95 26.48
N ALA A 672 10.59 27.81 25.29
CA ALA A 672 11.35 27.71 24.04
C ALA A 672 12.23 28.96 23.82
N GLY A 673 13.39 28.74 23.21
CA GLY A 673 14.33 29.78 22.83
C GLY A 673 13.77 30.75 21.78
N ALA A 674 14.55 31.79 21.47
CA ALA A 674 14.20 32.72 20.41
C ALA A 674 14.15 32.03 19.04
N LEU A 675 13.31 32.53 18.12
CA LEU A 675 13.28 32.04 16.75
C LEU A 675 14.61 32.39 16.07
N THR A 676 15.31 31.38 15.56
CA THR A 676 16.60 31.55 14.86
C THR A 676 16.55 30.87 13.49
N ALA A 677 17.39 31.34 12.56
CA ALA A 677 17.70 30.55 11.37
C ALA A 677 18.87 29.62 11.68
N ILE A 678 18.62 28.31 11.64
CA ILE A 678 19.61 27.27 11.91
C ILE A 678 20.42 26.91 10.67
N ASP A 679 19.89 27.25 9.49
CA ASP A 679 20.58 27.15 8.21
C ASP A 679 20.01 28.17 7.21
N SER A 680 20.78 28.50 6.18
CA SER A 680 20.29 29.30 5.08
C SER A 680 21.07 29.04 3.80
N VAL A 681 20.35 29.06 2.67
CA VAL A 681 20.95 29.13 1.34
C VAL A 681 20.36 30.30 0.60
N LEU A 682 21.23 31.22 0.20
CA LEU A 682 20.88 32.40 -0.55
C LEU A 682 21.67 32.39 -1.85
N VAL A 683 20.97 32.48 -2.97
CA VAL A 683 21.57 32.73 -4.27
C VAL A 683 20.75 33.80 -5.00
N GLU A 684 21.28 34.34 -6.09
CA GLU A 684 20.60 35.33 -6.89
C GLU A 684 19.20 34.84 -7.29
N GLY A 685 18.18 35.62 -6.92
CA GLY A 685 16.77 35.35 -7.20
C GLY A 685 16.07 34.33 -6.31
N ARG A 686 16.75 33.72 -5.31
CA ARG A 686 16.07 32.83 -4.35
C ARG A 686 16.81 32.67 -3.02
N ALA A 687 16.06 32.50 -1.95
CA ALA A 687 16.58 32.21 -0.62
C ALA A 687 15.71 31.19 0.10
N THR A 688 16.35 30.33 0.88
CA THR A 688 15.71 29.45 1.85
C THR A 688 16.40 29.61 3.19
N TRP A 689 15.63 29.82 4.24
CA TRP A 689 16.10 29.82 5.63
C TRP A 689 15.41 28.69 6.37
N TRP A 690 16.18 27.82 7.03
CA TRP A 690 15.64 26.81 7.94
C TRP A 690 15.57 27.39 9.34
N LEU A 691 14.46 27.16 10.02
CA LEU A 691 14.12 27.78 11.28
C LEU A 691 14.27 26.81 12.45
N SER A 692 14.65 27.32 13.62
CA SER A 692 14.70 26.55 14.86
C SER A 692 13.32 26.15 15.37
N LYS A 693 12.28 26.86 14.95
CA LYS A 693 10.88 26.61 15.32
C LYS A 693 9.89 27.28 14.35
N PRO A 694 8.59 26.96 14.38
CA PRO A 694 7.60 27.61 13.52
C PRO A 694 7.57 29.13 13.68
N ALA A 695 7.49 29.82 12.54
CA ALA A 695 7.18 31.25 12.48
C ALA A 695 5.68 31.42 12.20
N GLY A 696 4.99 32.29 12.95
CA GLY A 696 3.57 32.60 12.71
C GLY A 696 3.34 33.59 11.56
N SER A 697 4.34 34.40 11.25
CA SER A 697 4.35 35.29 10.09
C SER A 697 5.78 35.71 9.74
N TRP A 698 6.00 36.11 8.49
CA TRP A 698 7.30 36.61 8.04
C TRP A 698 7.20 37.67 6.94
N GLN A 699 8.27 38.45 6.81
CA GLN A 699 8.43 39.50 5.82
C GLN A 699 9.87 39.55 5.32
N LEU A 700 10.06 39.53 4.00
CA LEU A 700 11.34 39.73 3.32
C LEU A 700 11.30 41.03 2.52
N THR A 701 12.10 42.01 2.93
CA THR A 701 12.27 43.28 2.24
C THR A 701 13.53 43.25 1.39
N LEU A 702 13.38 43.35 0.07
CA LEU A 702 14.46 43.47 -0.90
C LEU A 702 14.77 44.94 -1.16
N ARG A 703 16.05 45.31 -1.24
CA ARG A 703 16.53 46.69 -1.39
C ARG A 703 17.51 46.82 -2.55
N ASN A 704 17.54 47.98 -3.18
CA ASN A 704 18.52 48.31 -4.21
C ASN A 704 19.83 48.83 -3.59
N ALA A 705 20.82 49.14 -4.42
CA ALA A 705 22.12 49.65 -3.97
C ALA A 705 22.04 51.01 -3.24
N ALA A 706 20.97 51.78 -3.45
CA ALA A 706 20.70 53.03 -2.73
C ALA A 706 19.95 52.81 -1.40
N GLY A 707 19.65 51.56 -1.03
CA GLY A 707 18.93 51.20 0.20
C GLY A 707 17.41 51.32 0.10
N ALA A 708 16.87 51.76 -1.04
CA ALA A 708 15.43 51.87 -1.27
C ALA A 708 14.81 50.49 -1.47
N THR A 709 13.61 50.28 -0.91
CA THR A 709 12.87 49.03 -1.06
C THR A 709 12.48 48.82 -2.52
N VAL A 710 12.93 47.69 -3.07
CA VAL A 710 12.55 47.21 -4.40
C VAL A 710 11.23 46.46 -4.31
N ARG A 711 11.12 45.55 -3.33
CA ARG A 711 9.94 44.71 -3.12
C ARG A 711 9.90 44.22 -1.68
N THR A 712 8.70 44.00 -1.17
CA THR A 712 8.48 43.29 0.08
C THR A 712 7.64 42.05 -0.21
N LEU A 713 8.11 40.89 0.24
CA LEU A 713 7.38 39.63 0.25
C LEU A 713 6.95 39.34 1.69
N SER A 714 5.78 38.74 1.87
CA SER A 714 5.26 38.36 3.18
C SER A 714 4.59 37.01 3.10
N GLY A 715 4.56 36.29 4.22
CA GLY A 715 3.81 35.04 4.35
C GLY A 715 3.28 34.85 5.76
N SER A 716 2.31 33.94 5.86
CA SER A 716 1.71 33.47 7.11
C SER A 716 2.62 32.46 7.82
N GLU A 717 2.03 31.50 8.52
CA GLU A 717 2.76 30.45 9.21
C GLU A 717 3.76 29.71 8.29
N ALA A 718 4.96 29.49 8.80
CA ALA A 718 6.03 28.74 8.14
C ALA A 718 6.64 27.74 9.14
N ARG A 719 6.54 26.43 8.84
CA ARG A 719 7.08 25.34 9.67
C ARG A 719 8.45 24.92 9.17
N GLY A 720 9.46 25.11 10.02
CA GLY A 720 10.84 24.69 9.76
C GLY A 720 11.59 25.40 8.65
N SER A 721 10.94 26.06 7.69
CA SER A 721 11.63 26.86 6.68
C SER A 721 10.79 27.98 6.08
N ILE A 722 11.48 29.05 5.67
CA ILE A 722 10.94 30.12 4.83
C ILE A 722 11.70 30.05 3.50
N ALA A 723 10.97 29.90 2.39
CA ALA A 723 11.52 29.96 1.05
C ALA A 723 10.91 31.14 0.27
N ALA A 724 11.74 31.91 -0.41
CA ALA A 724 11.34 33.04 -1.22
C ALA A 724 12.12 33.08 -2.53
N SER A 725 11.48 33.54 -3.60
CA SER A 725 12.11 33.79 -4.90
C SER A 725 11.72 35.14 -5.46
N TRP A 726 12.60 35.74 -6.26
CA TRP A 726 12.41 37.03 -6.91
C TRP A 726 13.17 37.09 -8.24
N THR A 727 12.70 37.94 -9.15
CA THR A 727 13.34 38.18 -10.46
C THR A 727 13.69 39.65 -10.66
N ASP A 728 13.50 40.47 -9.63
CA ASP A 728 13.75 41.91 -9.69
C ASP A 728 15.25 42.18 -9.88
N ALA A 729 15.58 42.90 -10.95
CA ALA A 729 16.94 43.32 -11.21
C ALA A 729 17.37 44.41 -10.20
N GLY A 730 18.67 44.46 -9.88
CA GLY A 730 19.24 45.52 -9.04
C GLY A 730 19.00 45.34 -7.53
N VAL A 731 18.59 44.15 -7.08
CA VAL A 731 18.59 43.80 -5.66
C VAL A 731 20.02 43.73 -5.15
N ALA A 732 20.36 44.59 -4.19
CA ALA A 732 21.69 44.70 -3.59
C ALA A 732 21.68 44.48 -2.07
N GLY A 733 20.50 44.31 -1.47
CA GLY A 733 20.37 43.96 -0.06
C GLY A 733 19.00 43.38 0.27
N TRP A 734 18.90 42.75 1.43
CA TRP A 734 17.67 42.13 1.91
C TRP A 734 17.58 42.19 3.44
N THR A 735 16.36 42.17 3.96
CA THR A 735 16.05 42.04 5.39
C THR A 735 14.89 41.06 5.56
N LEU A 736 15.10 39.97 6.28
CA LEU A 736 14.07 39.01 6.68
C LEU A 736 13.70 39.23 8.14
N THR A 737 12.42 39.40 8.42
CA THR A 737 11.87 39.39 9.79
C THR A 737 10.81 38.30 9.92
N ALA A 738 10.79 37.56 11.03
CA ALA A 738 9.78 36.54 11.29
C ALA A 738 9.38 36.48 12.76
N GLN A 739 8.08 36.35 13.03
CA GLN A 739 7.53 36.26 14.39
C GLN A 739 7.42 34.78 14.81
N PRO A 740 7.82 34.41 16.04
CA PRO A 740 7.64 33.04 16.53
C PRO A 740 6.15 32.70 16.67
N ALA A 741 5.72 31.53 16.17
CA ALA A 741 4.30 31.12 16.22
C ALA A 741 3.82 30.88 17.66
N ASP A 742 4.69 30.37 18.52
CA ASP A 742 4.41 30.11 19.93
C ASP A 742 4.34 31.39 20.80
N GLY A 743 4.66 32.55 20.23
CA GLY A 743 4.74 33.83 20.95
C GLY A 743 5.90 33.92 21.96
N GLN A 744 6.82 32.95 21.96
CA GLN A 744 7.94 32.89 22.91
C GLN A 744 9.26 33.32 22.27
N GLY A 745 10.05 34.08 23.02
CA GLY A 745 11.36 34.58 22.58
C GLY A 745 11.26 35.73 21.57
N ALA A 746 12.43 36.26 21.17
CA ALA A 746 12.49 37.38 20.23
C ALA A 746 12.19 36.95 18.78
N ALA A 747 11.67 37.89 18.00
CA ALA A 747 11.50 37.74 16.56
C ALA A 747 12.85 37.58 15.84
N LEU A 748 12.87 36.77 14.78
CA LEU A 748 14.02 36.66 13.90
C LEU A 748 14.16 37.95 13.10
N SER A 749 15.38 38.48 13.00
CA SER A 749 15.73 39.59 12.12
C SER A 749 17.11 39.35 11.50
N LEU A 750 17.15 39.06 10.20
CA LEU A 750 18.37 38.83 9.42
C LEU A 750 18.46 39.87 8.31
N SER A 751 19.68 40.24 7.93
CA SER A 751 19.92 41.10 6.77
C SER A 751 21.22 40.73 6.08
N GLY A 752 21.32 41.03 4.79
CA GLY A 752 22.52 40.78 4.01
C GLY A 752 22.57 41.63 2.74
N GLY A 753 23.72 41.61 2.08
CA GLY A 753 23.95 42.29 0.80
C GLY A 753 23.45 41.46 -0.39
N THR A 754 23.98 41.75 -1.58
CA THR A 754 23.68 41.04 -2.83
C THR A 754 23.90 39.52 -2.67
N PRO A 755 22.87 38.69 -2.86
CA PRO A 755 23.04 37.24 -2.84
C PRO A 755 24.00 36.78 -3.95
N PRO A 756 24.85 35.78 -3.69
CA PRO A 756 25.81 35.29 -4.68
C PRO A 756 25.09 34.69 -5.89
N PRO A 757 25.65 34.75 -7.11
CA PRO A 757 25.05 34.11 -8.27
C PRO A 757 24.88 32.60 -8.02
N ALA A 758 23.78 32.03 -8.54
CA ALA A 758 23.54 30.60 -8.40
C ALA A 758 24.71 29.79 -9.01
N PRO A 759 25.20 28.72 -8.34
CA PRO A 759 26.23 27.87 -8.90
C PRO A 759 25.77 27.31 -10.25
N ALA A 760 26.59 27.43 -11.29
CA ALA A 760 26.30 26.80 -12.57
C ALA A 760 26.37 25.27 -12.42
N ASN A 761 25.28 24.57 -12.73
CA ASN A 761 25.27 23.11 -12.72
C ASN A 761 26.29 22.57 -13.75
N PRO A 762 27.08 21.54 -13.41
CA PRO A 762 28.07 21.00 -14.33
C PRO A 762 27.39 20.36 -15.55
N PRO A 763 28.03 20.41 -16.74
CA PRO A 763 27.49 19.78 -17.94
C PRO A 763 27.42 18.26 -17.80
N VAL A 764 26.44 17.63 -18.46
CA VAL A 764 26.38 16.17 -18.59
C VAL A 764 27.63 15.69 -19.36
N LYS A 765 28.41 14.77 -18.77
CA LYS A 765 29.67 14.28 -19.35
C LYS A 765 29.63 12.77 -19.56
N ALA A 766 30.06 12.31 -20.74
CA ALA A 766 30.19 10.88 -21.01
C ALA A 766 31.36 10.28 -20.22
N THR A 767 31.09 9.23 -19.44
CA THR A 767 32.09 8.40 -18.75
C THR A 767 32.47 7.16 -19.57
N LYS A 768 31.61 6.76 -20.53
CA LYS A 768 31.90 5.74 -21.55
C LYS A 768 31.29 6.16 -22.88
N ALA A 769 32.06 6.09 -23.96
CA ALA A 769 31.60 6.54 -25.28
C ALA A 769 30.46 5.66 -25.85
N PRO A 770 29.60 6.22 -26.72
CA PRO A 770 28.62 5.46 -27.49
C PRO A 770 29.25 4.36 -28.35
N ALA A 771 28.49 3.31 -28.63
CA ALA A 771 28.95 2.18 -29.46
C ALA A 771 27.90 1.81 -30.52
N ILE A 772 28.37 1.34 -31.68
CA ILE A 772 27.52 0.86 -32.78
C ILE A 772 27.60 -0.66 -32.85
N SER A 773 26.45 -1.34 -32.93
CA SER A 773 26.36 -2.79 -33.14
C SER A 773 25.50 -3.13 -34.36
N GLY A 774 25.67 -4.36 -34.85
CA GLY A 774 25.02 -4.87 -36.07
C GLY A 774 25.99 -5.11 -37.22
N THR A 775 25.52 -5.78 -38.27
CA THR A 775 26.32 -6.05 -39.47
C THR A 775 26.34 -4.81 -40.36
N VAL A 776 27.53 -4.32 -40.71
CA VAL A 776 27.71 -3.09 -41.51
C VAL A 776 27.65 -3.40 -43.02
N ALA A 777 26.46 -3.73 -43.53
CA ALA A 777 26.24 -4.08 -44.93
C ALA A 777 24.89 -3.56 -45.45
N VAL A 778 24.77 -3.32 -46.75
CA VAL A 778 23.50 -2.85 -47.35
C VAL A 778 22.35 -3.82 -47.06
N GLY A 779 21.21 -3.27 -46.63
CA GLY A 779 19.99 -4.02 -46.31
C GLY A 779 19.88 -4.51 -44.86
N THR A 780 20.84 -4.15 -43.99
CA THR A 780 20.76 -4.39 -42.53
C THR A 780 20.44 -3.09 -41.78
N THR A 781 20.24 -3.19 -40.46
CA THR A 781 20.05 -2.04 -39.57
C THR A 781 21.09 -2.06 -38.46
N LEU A 782 21.76 -0.93 -38.24
CA LEU A 782 22.67 -0.74 -37.10
C LEU A 782 21.92 -0.19 -35.89
N ARG A 783 22.42 -0.50 -34.69
CA ARG A 783 21.91 0.02 -33.42
C ARG A 783 23.01 0.80 -32.69
N ALA A 784 22.67 1.99 -32.20
CA ALA A 784 23.51 2.79 -31.32
C ALA A 784 23.19 2.47 -29.85
N ALA A 785 24.23 2.24 -29.05
CA ALA A 785 24.18 2.29 -27.59
C ALA A 785 24.63 3.68 -27.11
N THR A 786 23.99 4.20 -26.07
CA THR A 786 24.18 5.58 -25.57
C THR A 786 25.51 5.81 -24.86
N GLY A 787 26.17 4.76 -24.37
CA GLY A 787 27.31 4.89 -23.46
C GLY A 787 26.89 5.14 -22.00
N SER A 788 27.83 5.58 -21.17
CA SER A 788 27.60 5.93 -19.74
C SER A 788 27.87 7.41 -19.53
N TRP A 789 27.12 8.06 -18.65
CA TRP A 789 27.11 9.51 -18.47
C TRP A 789 26.97 9.90 -17.00
N THR A 790 27.54 11.06 -16.63
CA THR A 790 27.39 11.66 -15.30
C THR A 790 27.18 13.18 -15.40
N PRO A 791 26.22 13.78 -14.67
CA PRO A 791 25.13 13.11 -13.94
C PRO A 791 24.22 12.28 -14.87
N ALA A 792 23.45 11.35 -14.30
CA ALA A 792 22.60 10.43 -15.07
C ALA A 792 21.58 11.19 -15.95
N PRO A 793 21.56 11.00 -17.29
CA PRO A 793 20.67 11.72 -18.19
C PRO A 793 19.22 11.22 -18.13
N THR A 794 18.27 12.10 -18.46
CA THR A 794 16.84 11.80 -18.59
C THR A 794 16.39 11.68 -20.04
N GLY A 795 17.23 12.04 -21.03
CA GLY A 795 16.89 11.94 -22.44
C GLY A 795 18.11 11.92 -23.37
N TYR A 796 17.94 11.33 -24.56
CA TYR A 796 18.99 11.17 -25.57
C TYR A 796 18.52 11.56 -26.97
N ALA A 797 19.40 12.17 -27.77
CA ALA A 797 19.22 12.40 -29.21
C ALA A 797 20.41 11.86 -30.00
N TYR A 798 20.15 11.40 -31.23
CA TYR A 798 21.16 10.77 -32.09
C TYR A 798 21.39 11.58 -33.36
N ARG A 799 22.63 11.55 -33.85
CA ARG A 799 22.99 12.06 -35.18
C ARG A 799 23.97 11.11 -35.84
N TRP A 800 23.53 10.45 -36.89
CA TRP A 800 24.40 9.57 -37.66
C TRP A 800 25.17 10.34 -38.75
N THR A 801 26.42 9.96 -38.95
CA THR A 801 27.25 10.50 -40.03
C THR A 801 27.84 9.38 -40.88
N ALA A 802 28.10 9.68 -42.15
CA ALA A 802 28.79 8.83 -43.09
C ALA A 802 30.00 9.56 -43.67
N ASN A 803 31.21 9.05 -43.43
CA ASN A 803 32.47 9.74 -43.70
C ASN A 803 32.50 11.17 -43.12
N GLY A 804 31.96 11.35 -41.91
CA GLY A 804 31.89 12.64 -41.22
C GLY A 804 30.75 13.56 -41.67
N VAL A 805 30.01 13.23 -42.74
CA VAL A 805 28.87 14.04 -43.21
C VAL A 805 27.56 13.54 -42.59
N THR A 806 26.74 14.44 -42.07
CA THR A 806 25.45 14.08 -41.44
C THR A 806 24.51 13.40 -42.43
N ILE A 807 23.92 12.28 -42.01
CA ILE A 807 22.86 11.61 -42.76
C ILE A 807 21.53 12.28 -42.40
N LYS A 808 20.95 13.04 -43.32
CA LYS A 808 19.69 13.78 -43.11
C LYS A 808 18.57 12.82 -42.67
N GLY A 809 17.88 13.16 -41.58
CA GLY A 809 16.77 12.38 -41.02
C GLY A 809 17.17 11.18 -40.16
N ALA A 810 18.46 10.86 -40.04
CA ALA A 810 18.93 9.77 -39.19
C ALA A 810 19.13 10.25 -37.74
N THR A 811 18.02 10.40 -37.02
CA THR A 811 17.97 10.85 -35.61
C THR A 811 17.56 9.76 -34.61
N SER A 812 17.28 8.56 -35.10
CA SER A 812 16.93 7.38 -34.28
C SER A 812 18.18 6.64 -33.78
N ALA A 813 18.02 5.87 -32.70
CA ALA A 813 19.03 4.90 -32.26
C ALA A 813 19.30 3.80 -33.31
N TYR A 814 18.45 3.66 -34.32
CA TYR A 814 18.56 2.68 -35.39
C TYR A 814 18.84 3.36 -36.73
N LEU A 815 19.80 2.82 -37.49
CA LEU A 815 20.14 3.29 -38.84
C LEU A 815 20.01 2.14 -39.86
N PRO A 816 18.97 2.14 -40.71
CA PRO A 816 18.90 1.26 -41.87
C PRO A 816 19.98 1.59 -42.90
N ILE A 817 20.78 0.60 -43.29
CA ILE A 817 21.86 0.78 -44.27
C ILE A 817 21.31 0.65 -45.68
N THR A 818 21.31 1.74 -46.43
CA THR A 818 20.89 1.79 -47.84
C THR A 818 22.09 1.66 -48.78
N ALA A 819 21.82 1.44 -50.07
CA ALA A 819 22.86 1.38 -51.10
C ALA A 819 23.68 2.68 -51.21
N ALA A 820 23.12 3.84 -50.82
CA ALA A 820 23.81 5.13 -50.82
C ALA A 820 24.91 5.25 -49.76
N LEU A 821 24.93 4.34 -48.78
CA LEU A 821 25.94 4.27 -47.74
C LEU A 821 27.06 3.29 -48.08
N LEU A 822 26.96 2.53 -49.18
CA LEU A 822 27.96 1.54 -49.59
C LEU A 822 29.36 2.17 -49.65
N GLY A 823 30.34 1.52 -49.02
CA GLY A 823 31.73 1.98 -48.97
C GLY A 823 32.01 3.11 -47.97
N LYS A 824 31.00 3.70 -47.32
CA LYS A 824 31.19 4.74 -46.30
C LYS A 824 31.45 4.13 -44.93
N ARG A 825 32.20 4.83 -44.07
CA ARG A 825 32.33 4.52 -42.63
C ARG A 825 31.33 5.34 -41.86
N LEU A 826 30.66 4.72 -40.89
CA LEU A 826 29.56 5.34 -40.14
C LEU A 826 30.01 5.66 -38.71
N SER A 827 29.49 6.74 -38.14
CA SER A 827 29.56 7.02 -36.70
C SER A 827 28.25 7.64 -36.23
N VAL A 828 28.01 7.59 -34.92
CA VAL A 828 26.86 8.23 -34.28
C VAL A 828 27.33 9.17 -33.18
N THR A 829 26.80 10.39 -33.17
CA THR A 829 26.92 11.31 -32.04
C THR A 829 25.65 11.22 -31.20
N VAL A 830 25.81 10.97 -29.91
CA VAL A 830 24.74 10.95 -28.92
C VAL A 830 24.81 12.25 -28.12
N THR A 831 23.68 12.94 -28.03
CA THR A 831 23.49 14.09 -27.13
C THR A 831 22.66 13.63 -25.93
N ALA A 832 23.18 13.80 -24.73
CA ALA A 832 22.52 13.44 -23.48
C ALA A 832 22.06 14.71 -22.75
N SER A 833 20.86 14.68 -22.18
CA SER A 833 20.21 15.82 -21.52
C SER A 833 19.69 15.45 -20.14
N ARG A 834 19.72 16.42 -19.21
CA ARG A 834 19.14 16.34 -17.86
C ARG A 834 18.64 17.73 -17.49
N ALA A 835 17.42 17.82 -16.97
CA ALA A 835 16.85 19.10 -16.54
C ALA A 835 17.79 19.81 -15.55
N GLY A 836 17.98 21.12 -15.73
CA GLY A 836 18.87 21.94 -14.92
C GLY A 836 20.37 21.82 -15.25
N HIS A 837 20.81 20.87 -16.10
CA HIS A 837 22.20 20.75 -16.53
C HIS A 837 22.37 21.10 -18.01
N PRO A 838 23.50 21.72 -18.42
CA PRO A 838 23.87 21.81 -19.82
C PRO A 838 24.02 20.42 -20.45
N SER A 839 23.50 20.23 -21.66
CA SER A 839 23.57 18.95 -22.39
C SER A 839 25.01 18.58 -22.77
N GLY A 840 25.29 17.28 -22.80
CA GLY A 840 26.57 16.70 -23.20
C GLY A 840 26.50 15.99 -24.54
N THR A 841 27.62 15.91 -25.27
CA THR A 841 27.72 15.15 -26.53
C THR A 841 28.93 14.21 -26.55
N ALA A 842 28.77 13.02 -27.11
CA ALA A 842 29.84 12.06 -27.33
C ALA A 842 29.61 11.28 -28.62
N SER A 843 30.69 10.87 -29.30
CA SER A 843 30.63 10.14 -30.57
C SER A 843 31.17 8.72 -30.45
N SER A 844 30.62 7.80 -31.23
CA SER A 844 31.15 6.44 -31.34
C SER A 844 32.44 6.38 -32.14
N ALA A 845 33.16 5.26 -32.03
CA ALA A 845 34.17 4.89 -33.02
C ALA A 845 33.54 4.73 -34.42
N LEU A 846 34.35 4.90 -35.47
CA LEU A 846 33.94 4.64 -36.85
C LEU A 846 33.74 3.14 -37.09
N THR A 847 32.70 2.78 -37.82
CA THR A 847 32.52 1.40 -38.31
C THR A 847 33.55 1.06 -39.40
N PRO A 848 33.74 -0.24 -39.71
CA PRO A 848 34.25 -0.65 -41.01
C PRO A 848 33.43 -0.03 -42.16
N ALA A 849 34.01 0.03 -43.36
CA ALA A 849 33.29 0.51 -44.52
C ALA A 849 32.09 -0.41 -44.83
N VAL A 850 30.95 0.18 -45.17
CA VAL A 850 29.73 -0.56 -45.49
C VAL A 850 29.96 -1.53 -46.64
N ALA A 851 29.77 -2.82 -46.37
CA ALA A 851 29.91 -3.89 -47.35
C ALA A 851 28.65 -4.06 -48.22
N LYS A 852 28.79 -4.80 -49.32
CA LYS A 852 27.64 -5.18 -50.14
C LYS A 852 26.71 -6.10 -49.34
N GLY A 853 25.41 -5.91 -49.51
CA GLY A 853 24.38 -6.79 -48.98
C GLY A 853 24.45 -8.20 -49.59
N LYS A 854 23.85 -9.17 -48.90
CA LYS A 854 23.75 -10.56 -49.40
C LYS A 854 23.07 -10.60 -50.76
N ALA A 855 23.51 -11.52 -51.63
CA ALA A 855 22.95 -11.65 -52.96
C ALA A 855 21.45 -12.00 -52.93
N PRO A 856 20.62 -11.45 -53.84
CA PRO A 856 19.25 -11.91 -54.04
C PRO A 856 19.19 -13.42 -54.24
N ARG A 857 18.30 -14.10 -53.53
CA ARG A 857 18.07 -15.55 -53.66
C ARG A 857 16.81 -15.78 -54.49
N ALA A 858 16.88 -16.67 -55.47
CA ALA A 858 15.72 -17.04 -56.26
C ALA A 858 14.75 -17.86 -55.39
N THR A 859 13.57 -17.31 -55.11
CA THR A 859 12.47 -18.00 -54.43
C THR A 859 11.64 -18.83 -55.40
N THR A 860 11.64 -18.46 -56.69
CA THR A 860 11.13 -19.30 -57.78
C THR A 860 12.21 -19.47 -58.84
N ARG A 861 12.49 -20.71 -59.23
CA ARG A 861 13.54 -21.02 -60.21
C ARG A 861 13.20 -20.44 -61.60
N PRO A 862 14.19 -19.92 -62.35
CA PRO A 862 14.01 -19.56 -63.75
C PRO A 862 13.48 -20.71 -64.62
N LYS A 863 12.67 -20.38 -65.64
CA LYS A 863 12.07 -21.37 -66.54
C LYS A 863 12.29 -21.00 -68.00
N ILE A 864 12.72 -21.96 -68.81
CA ILE A 864 12.72 -21.84 -70.28
C ILE A 864 11.28 -22.05 -70.76
N THR A 865 10.78 -21.12 -71.56
CA THR A 865 9.41 -21.08 -72.09
C THR A 865 9.43 -21.08 -73.61
N GLY A 866 8.37 -21.61 -74.23
CA GLY A 866 8.31 -21.89 -75.67
C GLY A 866 8.78 -23.30 -76.04
N THR A 867 8.54 -23.71 -77.28
CA THR A 867 8.92 -25.04 -77.78
C THR A 867 10.41 -25.10 -78.11
N ALA A 868 11.20 -25.83 -77.32
CA ALA A 868 12.62 -26.05 -77.57
C ALA A 868 12.83 -27.02 -78.76
N LYS A 869 12.69 -26.52 -79.99
CA LYS A 869 12.91 -27.23 -81.26
C LYS A 869 13.87 -26.43 -82.14
N ALA A 870 14.76 -27.11 -82.86
CA ALA A 870 15.69 -26.46 -83.78
C ALA A 870 14.94 -25.56 -84.79
N GLY A 871 15.47 -24.36 -85.04
CA GLY A 871 14.87 -23.30 -85.85
C GLY A 871 13.99 -22.31 -85.07
N ARG A 872 13.47 -22.67 -83.88
CA ARG A 872 12.59 -21.83 -83.06
C ARG A 872 13.34 -20.98 -82.04
N LYS A 873 12.66 -19.95 -81.52
CA LYS A 873 13.13 -19.11 -80.42
C LYS A 873 12.51 -19.56 -79.09
N VAL A 874 13.32 -19.63 -78.04
CA VAL A 874 12.87 -19.84 -76.66
C VAL A 874 13.12 -18.60 -75.82
N THR A 875 12.30 -18.39 -74.78
CA THR A 875 12.35 -17.22 -73.89
C THR A 875 12.54 -17.69 -72.45
N VAL A 876 13.29 -16.96 -71.62
CA VAL A 876 13.41 -17.25 -70.19
C VAL A 876 12.46 -16.41 -69.35
N SER A 877 11.73 -17.05 -68.44
CA SER A 877 11.12 -16.42 -67.28
C SER A 877 12.15 -16.36 -66.15
N ALA A 878 12.39 -15.16 -65.61
CA ALA A 878 13.47 -14.91 -64.64
C ALA A 878 13.24 -15.54 -63.26
N GLY A 879 12.02 -16.01 -62.98
CA GLY A 879 11.62 -16.45 -61.64
C GLY A 879 11.39 -15.29 -60.67
N ALA A 880 11.13 -15.61 -59.40
CA ALA A 880 10.95 -14.66 -58.30
C ALA A 880 12.19 -14.65 -57.40
N TRP A 881 12.52 -13.50 -56.81
CA TRP A 881 13.76 -13.28 -56.07
C TRP A 881 13.51 -12.48 -54.80
N SER A 882 14.18 -12.83 -53.71
CA SER A 882 14.16 -12.10 -52.43
C SER A 882 15.58 -11.79 -51.94
N PRO A 883 15.92 -10.52 -51.62
CA PRO A 883 15.14 -9.33 -51.94
C PRO A 883 14.91 -9.16 -53.45
N ARG A 884 13.85 -8.42 -53.83
CA ARG A 884 13.51 -8.19 -55.25
C ARG A 884 14.72 -7.66 -56.02
N ALA A 885 15.00 -8.23 -57.19
CA ALA A 885 16.06 -7.75 -58.04
C ALA A 885 15.61 -6.50 -58.82
N ASP A 886 16.54 -5.59 -59.08
CA ASP A 886 16.33 -4.40 -59.91
C ASP A 886 16.47 -4.74 -61.40
N SER A 887 17.32 -5.71 -61.74
CA SER A 887 17.52 -6.15 -63.13
C SER A 887 18.06 -7.58 -63.22
N TYR A 888 18.01 -8.17 -64.42
CA TYR A 888 18.49 -9.52 -64.71
C TYR A 888 19.45 -9.55 -65.91
N ARG A 889 20.46 -10.42 -65.87
CA ARG A 889 21.24 -10.86 -67.03
C ARG A 889 21.05 -12.36 -67.26
N TYR A 890 21.21 -12.82 -68.50
CA TYR A 890 20.98 -14.21 -68.88
C TYR A 890 22.25 -14.83 -69.46
N GLN A 891 22.43 -16.13 -69.25
CA GLN A 891 23.50 -16.92 -69.84
C GLN A 891 22.94 -18.27 -70.27
N TRP A 892 22.69 -18.42 -71.57
CA TRP A 892 22.22 -19.67 -72.17
C TRP A 892 23.38 -20.61 -72.43
N ARG A 893 23.27 -21.86 -71.99
CA ARG A 893 24.29 -22.88 -72.19
C ARG A 893 23.72 -24.11 -72.88
N VAL A 894 24.45 -24.63 -73.88
CA VAL A 894 24.16 -25.89 -74.56
C VAL A 894 25.27 -26.88 -74.24
N ASN A 895 24.93 -28.01 -73.62
CA ASN A 895 25.87 -28.97 -73.05
C ASN A 895 26.97 -28.27 -72.21
N GLY A 896 26.59 -27.27 -71.41
CA GLY A 896 27.50 -26.50 -70.56
C GLY A 896 28.24 -25.33 -71.22
N LYS A 897 28.30 -25.26 -72.56
CA LYS A 897 28.97 -24.16 -73.29
C LYS A 897 28.05 -22.97 -73.49
N LEU A 898 28.52 -21.74 -73.22
CA LEU A 898 27.74 -20.50 -73.39
C LEU A 898 27.44 -20.26 -74.88
N VAL A 899 26.17 -20.01 -75.21
CA VAL A 899 25.71 -19.79 -76.60
C VAL A 899 24.88 -18.51 -76.79
N GLY A 900 24.56 -17.78 -75.72
CA GLY A 900 23.84 -16.52 -75.82
C GLY A 900 23.54 -15.87 -74.47
N THR A 901 23.21 -14.58 -74.47
CA THR A 901 23.06 -13.77 -73.24
C THR A 901 21.77 -12.94 -73.18
N GLY A 902 20.94 -12.97 -74.22
CA GLY A 902 19.65 -12.26 -74.26
C GLY A 902 18.54 -12.98 -73.48
N LYS A 903 17.40 -12.30 -73.26
CA LYS A 903 16.18 -12.93 -72.68
C LYS A 903 15.61 -14.05 -73.57
N THR A 904 15.98 -14.06 -74.85
CA THR A 904 15.56 -15.05 -75.82
C THR A 904 16.76 -15.67 -76.53
N LEU A 905 16.66 -16.93 -76.94
CA LEU A 905 17.67 -17.64 -77.73
C LEU A 905 17.02 -18.31 -78.95
N LYS A 906 17.59 -18.10 -80.14
CA LYS A 906 17.22 -18.87 -81.36
C LYS A 906 18.01 -20.18 -81.38
N LEU A 907 17.32 -21.31 -81.43
CA LEU A 907 17.92 -22.63 -81.42
C LEU A 907 18.34 -23.02 -82.84
N THR A 908 19.62 -23.26 -83.08
CA THR A 908 20.14 -23.64 -84.40
C THR A 908 20.03 -25.15 -84.63
N LYS A 909 20.17 -25.61 -85.87
CA LYS A 909 20.20 -27.06 -86.21
C LYS A 909 21.29 -27.80 -85.43
N SER A 910 22.44 -27.15 -85.17
CA SER A 910 23.57 -27.72 -84.41
C SER A 910 23.32 -27.92 -82.92
N MET A 911 22.20 -27.41 -82.38
CA MET A 911 21.78 -27.59 -80.98
C MET A 911 20.82 -28.77 -80.77
N ARG A 912 20.33 -29.40 -81.86
CA ARG A 912 19.40 -30.53 -81.80
C ARG A 912 19.93 -31.68 -80.95
N GLY A 913 19.09 -32.24 -80.09
CA GLY A 913 19.42 -33.33 -79.16
C GLY A 913 20.29 -32.91 -77.96
N LYS A 914 20.80 -31.67 -77.92
CA LYS A 914 21.66 -31.19 -76.83
C LYS A 914 20.85 -30.64 -75.65
N LYS A 915 21.45 -30.66 -74.45
CA LYS A 915 20.89 -30.15 -73.19
C LYS A 915 21.03 -28.63 -73.14
N LEU A 916 19.91 -27.92 -73.07
CA LEU A 916 19.83 -26.47 -72.95
C LEU A 916 19.49 -26.06 -71.51
N THR A 917 20.26 -25.13 -70.94
CA THR A 917 19.97 -24.46 -69.66
C THR A 917 20.15 -22.95 -69.80
N VAL A 918 19.55 -22.19 -68.90
CA VAL A 918 19.79 -20.74 -68.77
C VAL A 918 20.04 -20.37 -67.33
N THR A 919 21.15 -19.68 -67.07
CA THR A 919 21.44 -19.07 -65.76
C THR A 919 20.96 -17.62 -65.78
N VAL A 920 20.08 -17.28 -64.84
CA VAL A 920 19.64 -15.91 -64.57
C VAL A 920 20.52 -15.33 -63.46
N ILE A 921 21.11 -14.17 -63.72
CA ILE A 921 21.92 -13.40 -62.79
C ILE A 921 21.12 -12.18 -62.37
N ALA A 922 20.64 -12.15 -61.13
CA ALA A 922 19.83 -11.09 -60.55
C ALA A 922 20.72 -10.02 -59.90
N ARG A 923 20.48 -8.75 -60.22
CA ARG A 923 21.17 -7.61 -59.61
C ARG A 923 20.25 -6.79 -58.76
N ARG A 924 20.76 -6.34 -57.63
CA ARG A 924 20.14 -5.33 -56.77
C ARG A 924 21.20 -4.35 -56.32
N ALA A 925 20.92 -3.05 -56.39
CA ALA A 925 21.87 -2.00 -56.05
C ALA A 925 22.43 -2.20 -54.63
N GLY A 926 23.75 -2.18 -54.48
CA GLY A 926 24.40 -2.40 -53.19
C GLY A 926 24.46 -3.86 -52.71
N HIS A 927 23.95 -4.84 -53.46
CA HIS A 927 24.03 -6.26 -53.14
C HIS A 927 24.99 -7.02 -54.07
N LEU A 928 25.42 -8.21 -53.65
CA LEU A 928 26.08 -9.18 -54.53
C LEU A 928 25.13 -9.72 -55.61
N ASP A 929 25.67 -10.17 -56.75
CA ASP A 929 24.85 -10.74 -57.84
C ASP A 929 24.30 -12.13 -57.45
N GLY A 930 22.97 -12.27 -57.45
CA GLY A 930 22.28 -13.55 -57.26
C GLY A 930 22.31 -14.40 -58.53
N ARG A 931 22.42 -15.73 -58.43
CA ARG A 931 22.46 -16.61 -59.61
C ARG A 931 21.54 -17.82 -59.41
N SER A 932 20.79 -18.17 -60.44
CA SER A 932 19.93 -19.37 -60.45
C SER A 932 19.80 -19.91 -61.86
N THR A 933 19.87 -21.23 -62.02
CA THR A 933 19.83 -21.92 -63.31
C THR A 933 18.50 -22.66 -63.49
N SER A 934 17.93 -22.57 -64.69
CA SER A 934 16.70 -23.29 -65.05
C SER A 934 16.86 -24.81 -64.96
N LYS A 935 15.75 -25.53 -64.97
CA LYS A 935 15.78 -26.96 -65.32
C LYS A 935 16.34 -27.14 -66.74
N THR A 936 16.98 -28.27 -66.99
CA THR A 936 17.51 -28.64 -68.30
C THR A 936 16.39 -29.01 -69.25
N VAL A 937 16.46 -28.54 -70.50
CA VAL A 937 15.53 -28.88 -71.59
C VAL A 937 16.31 -29.45 -72.77
N THR A 938 15.86 -30.57 -73.34
CA THR A 938 16.47 -31.13 -74.56
C THR A 938 15.88 -30.48 -75.81
N VAL A 939 16.72 -30.04 -76.74
CA VAL A 939 16.26 -29.44 -78.01
C VAL A 939 15.74 -30.54 -78.94
N LYS A 940 14.44 -30.56 -79.22
CA LYS A 940 13.76 -31.52 -80.09
C LYS A 940 14.13 -31.34 -81.57
N ARG A 941 13.94 -32.42 -82.35
CA ARG A 941 14.27 -32.50 -83.79
C ARG A 941 13.59 -31.43 -84.62
#